data_AF-A0A7C8IM69-F1
#
_entry.id   AF-A0A7C8IM69-F1
#
_cell.length_a   1.000
_cell.length_b   1.000
_cell.length_c   1.000
_cell.angle_alpha   90.00
_cell.angle_beta   90.00
_cell.angle_gamma   90.00
#
_symmetry.space_group_name_H-M   'P 1'
#
loop_
_entity.id
_entity.type
_entity.pdbx_description
1 polymer ?
#
loop_
_entity_poly.entity_id
_entity_poly.type
_entity_poly.pdbx_seq_one_letter_code
_entity_poly.pdbx_strand_id
1 'polypeptide(L)'
;MEAEENIPLPPQYAKKLKEIVKSCRDEHDQRQEQARPTYGSTTKFTANESWLVSKGEWAIQKLDDLWENSTTYSRVSNLDEELLSVTMYSLPTTGNREDVKIRRLITLQEAWDSLETSHNNSEQILIVCSKLPNIGISVKDRVVVGLKRILNDETRIDGNDLYEAALTAFLFMAKDRFKFGLEDLFDLMMSYSYREGEEENDSSIFSNLTNLREGLKQLDSLKYRSIAKPKVGAAHVLQVHIMEIPNGWKLAKDLPWKKGVRRICQDLMRDIRIVHSEASTTRELIIKQLELTQTGKLGFLKILATFFVPLSAVAVIFAARFRAKARLGTLNPAILRQVFIDACQGTVWDALVLFAGAFAYFIIRSAAPFGYELIPVGLYLIILLYRASRSCGELGEQLWAPDLGVSNIQTNLNYLKYTKEYAKLQKFWIASENSTVKAIDMNGDISYASKALKLPVLCTHSAPFSNETSQDKSEKWHVTVRSNNDYITGFRDRLSFRFLGIRYATEPKRFEYPQLYSGNNSDVSATQYGSACIQGNSGGEDCHFLNIWTPFLPGPSTVKRSLKPVMFWIHGGAFIGGTANDNDFDGGNLASRSDVVVVAINYRLGTFGFLALEDGVTNGNFGLADQITALDWVKKNIHKFGGDPERITIFGQSAGAASVRAMIASPKAISKFAAAIPLSNLGGINYGTTYSKYMTIEEEMKKVGNKILAATNCTDAASQVDCLRSIQASTLSGVGTVASFLVVDGTYLVSDELELSKGPTLPVHLMIGTARDDGAAFIGYPTTTNQSAYLGSLGFDTPLAELFPIPDITNKTLGLFNMTARLATDGIFRCIDQATTYAALSNDRLGSVYYYEFNRTYQLTGYPKLDVCEPPKSALHPLGDPTEEYFKCHSGELYYLFGNLAREGLPMRDDYDLPFQQFVVDSFSSFARTYNPNPDLAYLQARGYTNTSRELEQNGVWKPATKDRITKRILQWPSSESPFIEIEQCKGLGLPLDYYNGAHST
;
A
#
# COMPACT_ATOMS: atom_id res chain seq x y z
N MET A 1 -35.22 21.38 12.33
CA MET A 1 -36.39 20.50 12.06
C MET A 1 -36.13 19.10 12.58
N GLU A 2 -34.94 18.52 12.35
CA GLU A 2 -34.56 17.22 12.93
C GLU A 2 -34.57 17.18 14.47
N ALA A 3 -34.32 18.31 15.15
CA ALA A 3 -34.40 18.41 16.62
C ALA A 3 -35.85 18.35 17.19
N GLU A 4 -36.90 18.53 16.37
CA GLU A 4 -38.29 18.51 16.87
C GLU A 4 -38.86 17.10 17.05
N GLU A 5 -38.28 16.07 16.41
CA GLU A 5 -38.89 14.73 16.37
C GLU A 5 -38.28 13.69 17.32
N ASN A 6 -37.06 13.89 17.87
CA ASN A 6 -36.34 12.77 18.51
C ASN A 6 -35.73 13.00 19.90
N ILE A 7 -36.11 14.03 20.66
CA ILE A 7 -35.55 14.24 22.02
C ILE A 7 -36.66 14.39 23.08
N PRO A 8 -36.79 13.46 24.05
CA PRO A 8 -37.72 13.62 25.15
C PRO A 8 -37.15 14.58 26.20
N LEU A 9 -37.40 15.88 26.02
CA LEU A 9 -37.08 16.91 27.01
C LEU A 9 -38.25 17.11 28.00
N PRO A 10 -37.98 17.44 29.29
CA PRO A 10 -39.03 17.82 30.23
C PRO A 10 -39.88 19.00 29.69
N PRO A 11 -41.21 19.03 29.94
CA PRO A 11 -42.15 19.93 29.23
C PRO A 11 -41.79 21.42 29.28
N GLN A 12 -41.16 21.86 30.36
CA GLN A 12 -40.72 23.25 30.57
C GLN A 12 -39.56 23.68 29.64
N TYR A 13 -38.73 22.75 29.19
CA TYR A 13 -37.60 23.02 28.30
C TYR A 13 -37.97 22.84 26.83
N ALA A 14 -38.83 21.86 26.53
CA ALA A 14 -39.38 21.67 25.18
C ALA A 14 -40.16 22.90 24.69
N LYS A 15 -40.89 23.58 25.60
CA LYS A 15 -41.64 24.81 25.28
C LYS A 15 -40.71 25.97 24.90
N LYS A 16 -39.63 26.17 25.66
CA LYS A 16 -38.64 27.24 25.41
C LYS A 16 -37.83 27.01 24.14
N LEU A 17 -37.47 25.76 23.85
CA LEU A 17 -36.75 25.42 22.62
C LEU A 17 -37.62 25.66 21.38
N LYS A 18 -38.92 25.30 21.46
CA LYS A 18 -39.88 25.54 20.38
C LYS A 18 -40.11 27.03 20.09
N GLU A 19 -40.13 27.88 21.13
CA GLU A 19 -40.23 29.34 20.97
C GLU A 19 -38.99 29.94 20.28
N ILE A 20 -37.80 29.42 20.61
CA ILE A 20 -36.52 29.87 20.00
C ILE A 20 -36.42 29.42 18.53
N VAL A 21 -36.76 28.17 18.23
CA VAL A 21 -36.73 27.64 16.86
C VAL A 21 -37.74 28.36 15.96
N LYS A 22 -38.92 28.68 16.50
CA LYS A 22 -39.94 29.45 15.77
C LYS A 22 -39.46 30.87 15.48
N SER A 23 -38.84 31.55 16.45
CA SER A 23 -38.29 32.90 16.25
C SER A 23 -37.20 32.93 15.18
N CYS A 24 -36.33 31.92 15.11
CA CYS A 24 -35.28 31.85 14.08
C CYS A 24 -35.84 31.55 12.68
N ARG A 25 -36.94 30.79 12.59
CA ARG A 25 -37.59 30.44 11.32
C ARG A 25 -38.32 31.64 10.72
N ASP A 26 -39.11 32.34 11.53
CA ASP A 26 -39.87 33.52 11.09
C ASP A 26 -38.95 34.65 10.59
N GLU A 27 -37.74 34.77 11.15
CA GLU A 27 -36.74 35.79 10.76
C GLU A 27 -35.88 35.38 9.54
N HIS A 28 -35.66 34.08 9.32
CA HIS A 28 -35.04 33.55 8.10
C HIS A 28 -35.95 33.78 6.89
N ASP A 29 -37.25 33.53 7.05
CA ASP A 29 -38.21 33.65 5.97
C ASP A 29 -38.46 35.12 5.58
N GLN A 30 -38.44 36.05 6.54
CA GLN A 30 -38.45 37.50 6.26
C GLN A 30 -37.23 38.00 5.47
N ARG A 31 -36.05 37.37 5.63
CA ARG A 31 -34.82 37.77 4.93
C ARG A 31 -34.67 37.15 3.55
N GLN A 32 -35.20 35.94 3.34
CA GLN A 32 -35.34 35.35 2.00
C GLN A 32 -36.24 36.20 1.10
N GLU A 33 -37.27 36.82 1.68
CA GLU A 33 -38.19 37.68 0.95
C GLU A 33 -37.57 39.04 0.55
N GLN A 34 -36.52 39.49 1.26
CA GLN A 34 -35.74 40.70 0.95
C GLN A 34 -34.55 40.47 0.00
N ALA A 35 -34.21 39.21 -0.34
CA ALA A 35 -33.00 38.84 -1.09
C ALA A 35 -33.24 38.35 -2.53
N ARG A 36 -34.25 38.88 -3.25
CA ARG A 36 -34.39 38.66 -4.70
C ARG A 36 -33.46 39.60 -5.48
N PRO A 37 -32.59 39.10 -6.39
CA PRO A 37 -31.64 39.95 -7.11
C PRO A 37 -32.26 40.58 -8.36
N THR A 38 -32.18 41.91 -8.48
CA THR A 38 -32.16 42.58 -9.79
C THR A 38 -30.75 42.50 -10.39
N TYR A 39 -30.70 42.09 -11.65
CA TYR A 39 -29.48 41.82 -12.43
C TYR A 39 -28.50 43.01 -12.47
N GLY A 40 -27.22 42.73 -12.21
CA GLY A 40 -26.09 43.55 -12.64
C GLY A 40 -25.35 44.32 -11.54
N SER A 41 -24.19 43.78 -11.12
CA SER A 41 -22.93 44.46 -10.78
C SER A 41 -22.23 43.85 -9.57
N THR A 42 -20.91 43.69 -9.71
CA THR A 42 -19.95 43.22 -8.72
C THR A 42 -19.77 44.22 -7.58
N THR A 43 -20.18 43.86 -6.35
CA THR A 43 -19.69 44.52 -5.12
C THR A 43 -19.67 43.58 -3.90
N LYS A 44 -18.55 43.55 -3.18
CA LYS A 44 -18.38 42.87 -1.88
C LYS A 44 -19.24 43.54 -0.81
N PHE A 45 -20.03 42.77 -0.06
CA PHE A 45 -20.64 43.23 1.20
C PHE A 45 -19.75 42.84 2.40
N THR A 46 -19.49 43.83 3.25
CA THR A 46 -19.02 43.65 4.64
C THR A 46 -20.22 43.92 5.55
N ALA A 47 -20.55 42.99 6.45
CA ALA A 47 -21.64 43.16 7.42
C ALA A 47 -21.15 42.85 8.84
N ASN A 48 -21.54 43.72 9.77
CA ASN A 48 -21.10 43.93 11.16
C ASN A 48 -20.97 42.69 12.08
N GLU A 49 -19.79 42.52 12.68
CA GLU A 49 -19.41 41.46 13.65
C GLU A 49 -19.93 41.69 15.09
N SER A 50 -20.54 42.85 15.37
CA SER A 50 -20.98 43.24 16.74
C SER A 50 -22.19 42.46 17.27
N TRP A 51 -22.99 41.82 16.42
CA TRP A 51 -24.25 41.17 16.83
C TRP A 51 -24.03 39.73 17.34
N LEU A 52 -23.06 39.00 16.79
CA LEU A 52 -22.77 37.60 17.18
C LEU A 52 -22.15 37.50 18.58
N VAL A 53 -21.30 38.46 18.95
CA VAL A 53 -20.60 38.48 20.25
C VAL A 53 -21.57 38.64 21.43
N SER A 54 -22.55 39.54 21.30
CA SER A 54 -23.53 39.82 22.36
C SER A 54 -24.46 38.64 22.68
N LYS A 55 -24.76 37.77 21.70
CA LYS A 55 -25.63 36.60 21.89
C LYS A 55 -24.88 35.36 22.37
N GLY A 56 -23.61 35.22 22.00
CA GLY A 56 -22.72 34.17 22.51
C GLY A 56 -22.45 34.31 24.02
N GLU A 57 -22.18 35.54 24.47
CA GLU A 57 -21.95 35.82 25.90
C GLU A 57 -23.20 35.54 26.76
N TRP A 58 -24.41 35.81 26.24
CA TRP A 58 -25.66 35.52 26.96
C TRP A 58 -25.96 34.01 27.08
N ALA A 59 -25.61 33.21 26.06
CA ALA A 59 -25.81 31.76 26.08
C ALA A 59 -24.84 31.05 27.03
N ILE A 60 -23.59 31.52 27.09
CA ILE A 60 -22.55 31.00 28.00
C ILE A 60 -22.92 31.26 29.47
N GLN A 61 -23.37 32.47 29.79
CA GLN A 61 -23.75 32.83 31.17
C GLN A 61 -24.94 31.99 31.68
N LYS A 62 -25.84 31.55 30.79
CA LYS A 62 -26.96 30.68 31.15
C LYS A 62 -26.60 29.21 31.31
N LEU A 63 -25.49 28.77 30.71
CA LEU A 63 -24.94 27.41 30.87
C LEU A 63 -24.12 27.30 32.16
N ASP A 64 -23.36 28.34 32.53
CA ASP A 64 -22.64 28.41 33.81
C ASP A 64 -23.61 28.40 35.02
N ASP A 65 -24.73 29.13 34.93
CA ASP A 65 -25.80 29.12 35.96
C ASP A 65 -26.43 27.72 36.18
N LEU A 66 -26.43 26.87 35.15
CA LEU A 66 -26.96 25.50 35.18
C LEU A 66 -25.91 24.51 35.72
N TRP A 67 -24.63 24.79 35.49
CA TRP A 67 -23.50 23.96 35.94
C TRP A 67 -23.24 24.11 37.44
N GLU A 68 -23.28 25.34 37.97
CA GLU A 68 -23.02 25.62 39.39
C GLU A 68 -24.12 25.09 40.35
N ASN A 69 -25.32 24.79 39.85
CA ASN A 69 -26.45 24.32 40.67
C ASN A 69 -26.72 22.82 40.63
N SER A 70 -25.87 22.00 39.97
CA SER A 70 -26.08 20.54 39.90
C SER A 70 -25.23 19.80 40.93
N THR A 71 -25.84 19.35 42.03
CA THR A 71 -25.15 18.63 43.12
C THR A 71 -25.09 17.11 42.89
N THR A 72 -24.98 16.61 41.66
CA THR A 72 -24.92 15.15 41.42
C THR A 72 -24.19 14.81 40.13
N TYR A 73 -22.94 14.34 40.27
CA TYR A 73 -21.95 14.17 39.19
C TYR A 73 -22.17 12.95 38.26
N SER A 74 -23.31 12.26 38.32
CA SER A 74 -23.48 10.95 37.64
C SER A 74 -24.42 10.94 36.42
N ARG A 75 -24.82 12.09 35.86
CA ARG A 75 -25.84 12.11 34.77
C ARG A 75 -25.57 13.09 33.61
N VAL A 76 -24.32 13.43 33.32
CA VAL A 76 -23.95 14.30 32.18
C VAL A 76 -23.10 13.55 31.14
N SER A 77 -23.22 12.22 31.04
CA SER A 77 -22.49 11.45 30.02
C SER A 77 -23.18 11.40 28.65
N ASN A 78 -24.35 12.02 28.48
CA ASN A 78 -25.16 11.89 27.25
C ASN A 78 -25.54 13.26 26.64
N LEU A 79 -24.64 14.24 26.66
CA LEU A 79 -24.76 15.42 25.81
C LEU A 79 -23.77 15.27 24.64
N ASP A 80 -24.31 14.82 23.50
CA ASP A 80 -23.59 14.50 22.26
C ASP A 80 -22.95 15.72 21.55
N GLU A 81 -21.95 15.41 20.72
CA GLU A 81 -21.05 16.25 19.90
C GLU A 81 -21.71 17.35 19.04
N GLU A 82 -23.02 17.29 18.79
CA GLU A 82 -23.72 18.21 17.88
C GLU A 82 -23.94 19.62 18.45
N LEU A 83 -24.06 19.79 19.78
CA LEU A 83 -24.20 21.15 20.35
C LEU A 83 -22.87 21.94 20.30
N LEU A 84 -21.75 21.23 20.40
CA LEU A 84 -20.40 21.81 20.35
C LEU A 84 -19.99 22.15 18.91
N SER A 85 -20.38 21.34 17.92
CA SER A 85 -20.08 21.59 16.50
C SER A 85 -20.77 22.85 15.96
N VAL A 86 -22.01 23.13 16.40
CA VAL A 86 -22.77 24.34 16.02
C VAL A 86 -22.15 25.62 16.60
N THR A 87 -21.51 25.53 17.77
CA THR A 87 -20.83 26.66 18.42
C THR A 87 -19.49 26.98 17.74
N MET A 88 -18.84 25.98 17.15
CA MET A 88 -17.55 26.13 16.46
C MET A 88 -17.66 26.88 15.13
N TYR A 89 -18.78 26.75 14.42
CA TYR A 89 -19.04 27.39 13.12
C TYR A 89 -19.53 28.84 13.20
N SER A 90 -19.87 29.35 14.39
CA SER A 90 -20.54 30.65 14.57
C SER A 90 -19.66 31.74 15.23
N LEU A 91 -18.41 31.45 15.60
CA LEU A 91 -17.48 32.41 16.20
C LEU A 91 -16.51 33.03 15.16
N PRO A 92 -16.36 34.37 15.07
CA PRO A 92 -15.45 35.01 14.11
C PRO A 92 -13.96 34.72 14.41
N THR A 93 -13.12 34.79 13.38
CA THR A 93 -11.66 34.54 13.44
C THR A 93 -10.83 35.75 13.88
N THR A 94 -11.42 36.67 14.63
CA THR A 94 -10.77 37.93 15.02
C THR A 94 -10.23 37.89 16.44
N GLY A 95 -8.93 37.59 16.57
CA GLY A 95 -7.93 38.14 17.52
C GLY A 95 -8.20 38.44 19.00
N ASN A 96 -9.39 38.22 19.58
CA ASN A 96 -9.66 38.58 20.97
C ASN A 96 -9.24 37.48 21.95
N ARG A 97 -8.71 37.90 23.11
CA ARG A 97 -7.97 37.05 24.07
C ARG A 97 -8.85 36.03 24.80
N GLU A 98 -10.15 36.29 24.89
CA GLU A 98 -11.15 35.43 25.54
C GLU A 98 -11.68 34.34 24.58
N ASP A 99 -11.98 34.67 23.32
CA ASP A 99 -12.35 33.67 22.27
C ASP A 99 -11.25 32.63 22.03
N VAL A 100 -9.99 33.06 22.13
CA VAL A 100 -8.82 32.18 22.05
C VAL A 100 -8.69 31.30 23.29
N LYS A 101 -9.14 31.71 24.48
CA LYS A 101 -9.13 30.85 25.67
C LYS A 101 -10.22 29.78 25.63
N ILE A 102 -11.42 30.12 25.15
CA ILE A 102 -12.56 29.21 25.14
C ILE A 102 -12.36 28.10 24.10
N ARG A 103 -11.90 28.43 22.87
CA ARG A 103 -11.52 27.42 21.87
C ARG A 103 -10.40 26.50 22.36
N ARG A 104 -9.50 26.99 23.21
CA ARG A 104 -8.38 26.20 23.77
C ARG A 104 -8.82 25.20 24.82
N LEU A 105 -9.84 25.52 25.60
CA LEU A 105 -10.38 24.62 26.64
C LEU A 105 -11.20 23.48 26.02
N ILE A 106 -11.96 23.77 24.95
CA ILE A 106 -12.78 22.77 24.23
C ILE A 106 -11.88 21.76 23.48
N THR A 107 -10.83 22.21 22.79
CA THR A 107 -9.89 21.30 22.10
C THR A 107 -9.05 20.45 23.08
N LEU A 108 -8.83 20.93 24.32
CA LEU A 108 -8.18 20.15 25.37
C LEU A 108 -9.12 19.07 25.94
N GLN A 109 -10.42 19.33 26.00
CA GLN A 109 -11.43 18.36 26.42
C GLN A 109 -11.66 17.28 25.36
N GLU A 110 -11.83 17.66 24.08
CA GLU A 110 -11.95 16.71 22.95
C GLU A 110 -10.74 15.78 22.82
N ALA A 111 -9.52 16.31 23.03
CA ALA A 111 -8.30 15.51 23.00
C ALA A 111 -8.20 14.53 24.19
N TRP A 112 -8.84 14.85 25.32
CA TRP A 112 -8.81 14.05 26.53
C TRP A 112 -9.91 12.98 26.56
N ASP A 113 -11.11 13.30 26.08
CA ASP A 113 -12.22 12.35 25.94
C ASP A 113 -11.88 11.27 24.88
N SER A 114 -11.07 11.62 23.88
CA SER A 114 -10.49 10.66 22.93
C SER A 114 -9.37 9.78 23.54
N LEU A 115 -8.79 10.13 24.70
CA LEU A 115 -7.74 9.36 25.39
C LEU A 115 -8.30 8.44 26.46
N GLU A 116 -9.44 8.79 27.08
CA GLU A 116 -10.08 8.01 28.14
C GLU A 116 -10.62 6.65 27.61
N THR A 117 -10.87 6.53 26.31
CA THR A 117 -11.18 5.25 25.64
C THR A 117 -9.98 4.33 25.44
N SER A 118 -8.75 4.75 25.75
CA SER A 118 -7.53 3.93 25.74
C SER A 118 -6.89 3.82 27.13
N HIS A 119 -7.21 2.76 27.88
CA HIS A 119 -6.59 2.54 29.19
C HIS A 119 -5.27 1.75 29.14
N ASN A 120 -4.38 2.09 30.08
CA ASN A 120 -3.16 1.41 30.59
C ASN A 120 -1.78 1.70 29.97
N ASN A 121 -1.38 2.97 29.80
CA ASN A 121 0.04 3.29 29.94
C ASN A 121 0.34 4.76 30.29
N SER A 122 0.83 5.00 31.51
CA SER A 122 1.24 6.32 32.03
C SER A 122 2.35 6.98 31.19
N GLU A 123 3.17 6.18 30.51
CA GLU A 123 4.21 6.61 29.58
C GLU A 123 3.63 7.27 28.31
N GLN A 124 2.50 6.76 27.79
CA GLN A 124 1.86 7.31 26.59
C GLN A 124 1.18 8.66 26.86
N ILE A 125 0.60 8.85 28.05
CA ILE A 125 -0.05 10.11 28.44
C ILE A 125 0.97 11.26 28.47
N LEU A 126 2.17 11.04 29.02
CA LEU A 126 3.25 12.04 29.07
C LEU A 126 3.88 12.31 27.68
N ILE A 127 4.00 11.28 26.84
CA ILE A 127 4.51 11.42 25.45
C ILE A 127 3.49 12.15 24.57
N VAL A 128 2.19 11.98 24.79
CA VAL A 128 1.13 12.70 24.06
C VAL A 128 1.04 14.15 24.54
N CYS A 129 1.05 14.41 25.85
CA CYS A 129 1.07 15.77 26.42
C CYS A 129 2.25 16.62 25.93
N SER A 130 3.40 16.01 25.66
CA SER A 130 4.60 16.68 25.14
C SER A 130 4.60 16.91 23.61
N LYS A 131 3.70 16.27 22.87
CA LYS A 131 3.59 16.38 21.40
C LYS A 131 2.42 17.24 20.92
N LEU A 132 1.56 17.72 21.81
CA LEU A 132 0.49 18.65 21.47
C LEU A 132 1.07 19.98 20.93
N PRO A 133 0.51 20.55 19.84
CA PRO A 133 1.01 21.78 19.25
C PRO A 133 1.06 22.93 20.27
N ASN A 134 1.88 23.95 20.00
CA ASN A 134 2.19 24.99 20.98
C ASN A 134 1.03 26.01 21.10
N ILE A 135 0.04 25.70 21.94
CA ILE A 135 -1.20 26.48 22.08
C ILE A 135 -1.10 27.50 23.24
N GLY A 136 0.05 28.18 23.35
CA GLY A 136 0.26 29.29 24.30
C GLY A 136 0.26 28.95 25.79
N ILE A 137 0.30 27.67 26.16
CA ILE A 137 0.57 27.16 27.51
C ILE A 137 1.98 26.54 27.51
N SER A 138 2.79 26.87 28.51
CA SER A 138 4.16 26.35 28.56
C SER A 138 4.15 24.82 28.66
N VAL A 139 5.14 24.15 28.04
CA VAL A 139 5.29 22.69 28.15
C VAL A 139 5.36 22.26 29.62
N LYS A 140 5.95 23.13 30.46
CA LYS A 140 6.00 23.01 31.92
C LYS A 140 4.62 22.88 32.56
N ASP A 141 3.66 23.75 32.23
CA ASP A 141 2.33 23.71 32.87
C ASP A 141 1.51 22.49 32.43
N ARG A 142 1.70 22.04 31.18
CA ARG A 142 1.06 20.81 30.64
C ARG A 142 1.55 19.54 31.34
N VAL A 143 2.86 19.44 31.57
CA VAL A 143 3.46 18.30 32.27
C VAL A 143 3.08 18.30 33.76
N VAL A 144 3.01 19.47 34.40
CA VAL A 144 2.60 19.60 35.80
C VAL A 144 1.13 19.25 36.03
N VAL A 145 0.23 19.65 35.11
CA VAL A 145 -1.20 19.27 35.19
C VAL A 145 -1.39 17.78 34.95
N GLY A 146 -0.67 17.19 34.00
CA GLY A 146 -0.68 15.73 33.76
C GLY A 146 -0.20 14.95 34.98
N LEU A 147 0.92 15.35 35.58
CA LEU A 147 1.46 14.73 36.80
C LEU A 147 0.52 14.88 38.00
N LYS A 148 -0.08 16.06 38.23
CA LYS A 148 -1.04 16.28 39.33
C LYS A 148 -2.32 15.44 39.18
N ARG A 149 -2.71 15.09 37.96
CA ARG A 149 -3.93 14.30 37.68
C ARG A 149 -3.66 12.80 37.77
N ILE A 150 -2.49 12.35 37.32
CA ILE A 150 -1.97 10.98 37.56
C ILE A 150 -1.82 10.72 39.07
N LEU A 151 -1.31 11.70 39.83
CA LEU A 151 -1.15 11.61 41.29
C LEU A 151 -2.48 11.73 42.08
N ASN A 152 -3.58 12.15 41.46
CA ASN A 152 -4.89 12.27 42.12
C ASN A 152 -5.87 11.15 41.71
N ASP A 153 -5.45 10.23 40.84
CA ASP A 153 -6.26 9.09 40.43
C ASP A 153 -6.13 7.98 41.49
N GLU A 154 -7.20 7.67 42.21
CA GLU A 154 -7.18 6.77 43.39
C GLU A 154 -6.92 5.29 43.03
N THR A 155 -6.72 4.97 41.75
CA THR A 155 -6.39 3.61 41.30
C THR A 155 -4.88 3.37 41.30
N ARG A 156 -4.39 2.82 42.42
CA ARG A 156 -3.07 2.15 42.65
C ARG A 156 -2.04 2.23 41.50
N ILE A 157 -1.15 3.22 41.58
CA ILE A 157 0.07 3.33 40.74
C ILE A 157 1.22 2.62 41.49
N ASP A 158 1.94 1.71 40.82
CA ASP A 158 3.14 1.05 41.37
C ASP A 158 4.29 2.07 41.53
N GLY A 159 5.08 1.95 42.61
CA GLY A 159 6.23 2.82 42.89
C GLY A 159 7.29 2.83 41.77
N ASN A 160 7.39 1.77 40.96
CA ASN A 160 8.25 1.75 39.77
C ASN A 160 7.73 2.65 38.64
N ASP A 161 6.42 2.72 38.42
CA ASP A 161 5.82 3.58 37.40
C ASP A 161 5.95 5.05 37.77
N LEU A 162 5.88 5.35 39.07
CA LEU A 162 6.12 6.69 39.60
C LEU A 162 7.58 7.13 39.41
N TYR A 163 8.53 6.22 39.64
CA TYR A 163 9.96 6.45 39.45
C TYR A 163 10.31 6.65 37.96
N GLU A 164 9.76 5.84 37.06
CA GLU A 164 9.99 5.96 35.61
C GLU A 164 9.33 7.22 35.01
N ALA A 165 8.14 7.61 35.50
CA ALA A 165 7.50 8.87 35.11
C ALA A 165 8.33 10.08 35.56
N ALA A 166 8.89 10.04 36.78
CA ALA A 166 9.76 11.09 37.31
C ALA A 166 11.10 11.16 36.56
N LEU A 167 11.70 10.02 36.24
CA LEU A 167 12.94 9.93 35.47
C LEU A 167 12.74 10.45 34.04
N THR A 168 11.62 10.12 33.42
CA THR A 168 11.24 10.59 32.07
C THR A 168 11.02 12.10 32.06
N ALA A 169 10.30 12.65 33.06
CA ALA A 169 10.12 14.09 33.22
C ALA A 169 11.46 14.82 33.44
N PHE A 170 12.35 14.25 34.25
CA PHE A 170 13.70 14.78 34.50
C PHE A 170 14.57 14.80 33.23
N LEU A 171 14.60 13.70 32.48
CA LEU A 171 15.35 13.60 31.22
C LEU A 171 14.81 14.56 30.16
N PHE A 172 13.50 14.83 30.17
CA PHE A 172 12.88 15.80 29.28
C PHE A 172 13.26 17.24 29.65
N MET A 173 13.21 17.59 30.94
CA MET A 173 13.59 18.93 31.44
C MET A 173 15.08 19.22 31.27
N ALA A 174 15.95 18.21 31.38
CA ALA A 174 17.39 18.32 31.15
C ALA A 174 17.75 18.61 29.68
N LYS A 175 16.89 18.24 28.73
CA LYS A 175 17.13 18.37 27.29
C LYS A 175 16.97 19.80 26.76
N ASP A 176 16.12 20.62 27.37
CA ASP A 176 15.77 21.97 26.88
C ASP A 176 16.37 23.15 27.69
N ARG A 177 17.33 22.88 28.60
CA ARG A 177 18.04 23.90 29.42
C ARG A 177 17.12 24.91 30.13
N PHE A 178 16.01 24.44 30.72
CA PHE A 178 15.16 25.31 31.53
C PHE A 178 15.73 25.50 32.95
N LYS A 179 15.74 26.74 33.44
CA LYS A 179 15.98 27.04 34.87
C LYS A 179 14.74 26.65 35.66
N PHE A 180 14.75 25.47 36.27
CA PHE A 180 13.77 25.08 37.29
C PHE A 180 14.51 24.71 38.58
N GLY A 181 13.93 25.05 39.72
CA GLY A 181 14.44 24.66 41.03
C GLY A 181 14.16 23.18 41.25
N LEU A 182 15.22 22.38 41.30
CA LEU A 182 15.15 20.94 41.53
C LEU A 182 14.53 20.56 42.88
N GLU A 183 14.41 21.51 43.82
CA GLU A 183 13.80 21.28 45.13
C GLU A 183 12.25 21.20 45.07
N ASP A 184 11.56 21.92 44.16
CA ASP A 184 10.08 21.90 44.09
C ASP A 184 9.51 20.54 43.60
N LEU A 185 10.25 19.85 42.72
CA LEU A 185 9.88 18.50 42.25
C LEU A 185 10.13 17.45 43.34
N PHE A 186 11.18 17.67 44.14
CA PHE A 186 11.55 16.81 45.26
C PHE A 186 10.55 16.91 46.41
N ASP A 187 10.10 18.12 46.75
CA ASP A 187 9.08 18.34 47.78
C ASP A 187 7.72 17.74 47.40
N LEU A 188 7.36 17.76 46.12
CA LEU A 188 6.14 17.13 45.61
C LEU A 188 6.19 15.60 45.77
N MET A 189 7.32 14.96 45.45
CA MET A 189 7.53 13.52 45.59
C MET A 189 7.56 13.08 47.07
N MET A 190 8.19 13.88 47.94
CA MET A 190 8.22 13.62 49.39
C MET A 190 6.84 13.76 50.03
N SER A 191 6.00 14.68 49.55
CA SER A 191 4.63 14.87 50.05
C SER A 191 3.68 13.70 49.73
N TYR A 192 3.99 12.90 48.71
CA TYR A 192 3.23 11.71 48.31
C TYR A 192 3.65 10.48 49.12
N SER A 193 4.96 10.28 49.30
CA SER A 193 5.52 9.21 50.14
C SER A 193 5.08 9.33 51.61
N TYR A 194 4.85 10.55 52.12
CA TYR A 194 4.30 10.77 53.47
C TYR A 194 2.79 10.52 53.62
N ARG A 195 2.00 10.47 52.53
CA ARG A 195 0.53 10.27 52.56
C ARG A 195 0.11 8.80 52.53
N GLU A 196 0.93 7.91 51.97
CA GLU A 196 0.65 6.47 51.83
C GLU A 196 1.04 5.63 53.07
N GLY A 197 1.52 6.26 54.14
CA GLY A 197 1.75 5.54 55.41
C GLY A 197 2.88 4.50 55.36
N GLU A 198 3.86 4.63 54.47
CA GLU A 198 5.07 3.82 54.50
C GLU A 198 5.97 4.24 55.68
N GLU A 199 5.78 3.60 56.84
CA GLU A 199 6.71 3.70 57.96
C GLU A 199 8.07 3.07 57.59
N GLU A 200 9.14 3.88 57.69
CA GLU A 200 10.59 3.64 57.95
C GLU A 200 11.33 2.34 57.58
N ASN A 201 10.71 1.30 57.02
CA ASN A 201 11.35 -0.02 56.84
C ASN A 201 11.74 -0.40 55.40
N ASP A 202 11.39 0.39 54.37
CA ASP A 202 11.95 0.21 53.02
C ASP A 202 13.09 1.20 52.73
N SER A 203 14.24 0.93 53.36
CA SER A 203 15.44 1.78 53.33
C SER A 203 16.03 2.04 51.94
N SER A 204 15.60 1.33 50.89
CA SER A 204 16.22 1.39 49.56
C SER A 204 15.76 2.60 48.74
N ILE A 205 14.47 2.92 48.76
CA ILE A 205 13.88 4.03 47.99
C ILE A 205 14.27 5.37 48.63
N PHE A 206 14.19 5.46 49.96
CA PHE A 206 14.58 6.65 50.71
C PHE A 206 16.09 6.93 50.58
N SER A 207 16.93 5.89 50.63
CA SER A 207 18.38 5.99 50.36
C SER A 207 18.67 6.49 48.94
N ASN A 208 17.96 5.97 47.94
CA ASN A 208 18.18 6.35 46.54
C ASN A 208 17.77 7.81 46.27
N LEU A 209 16.65 8.28 46.84
CA LEU A 209 16.21 9.66 46.73
C LEU A 209 17.14 10.63 47.50
N THR A 210 17.66 10.21 48.65
CA THR A 210 18.62 11.01 49.44
C THR A 210 19.99 11.10 48.75
N ASN A 211 20.46 10.00 48.14
CA ASN A 211 21.70 9.99 47.34
C ASN A 211 21.57 10.81 46.05
N LEU A 212 20.38 10.85 45.44
CA LEU A 212 20.08 11.71 44.29
C LEU A 212 20.17 13.20 44.69
N ARG A 213 19.62 13.57 45.85
CA ARG A 213 19.69 14.94 46.41
C ARG A 213 21.13 15.40 46.59
N GLU A 214 22.00 14.53 47.09
CA GLU A 214 23.40 14.88 47.37
C GLU A 214 24.28 14.91 46.12
N GLY A 215 23.95 14.09 45.11
CA GLY A 215 24.53 14.21 43.77
C GLY A 215 24.15 15.53 43.07
N LEU A 216 22.93 16.02 43.29
CA LEU A 216 22.44 17.28 42.71
C LEU A 216 23.05 18.52 43.37
N LYS A 217 23.26 18.53 44.70
CA LYS A 217 24.00 19.60 45.40
C LYS A 217 25.44 19.74 44.92
N GLN A 218 26.11 18.62 44.58
CA GLN A 218 27.47 18.65 44.04
C GLN A 218 27.52 19.25 42.63
N LEU A 219 26.50 19.03 41.80
CA LEU A 219 26.40 19.58 40.45
C LEU A 219 26.15 21.10 40.43
N ASP A 220 25.39 21.64 41.38
CA ASP A 220 25.11 23.07 41.48
C ASP A 220 26.33 23.88 41.95
N SER A 221 27.25 23.24 42.69
CA SER A 221 28.51 23.85 43.15
C SER A 221 29.56 24.09 42.05
N LEU A 222 29.36 23.55 40.84
CA LEU A 222 30.40 23.49 39.79
C LEU A 222 30.28 24.51 38.64
N LYS A 223 29.38 25.52 38.69
CA LYS A 223 29.35 26.58 37.64
C LYS A 223 29.04 28.00 38.16
N TYR A 224 30.10 28.75 38.47
CA TYR A 224 30.21 30.17 38.15
C TYR A 224 31.67 30.53 37.85
N ARG A 225 32.00 30.71 36.56
CA ARG A 225 32.95 31.75 36.11
C ARG A 225 32.69 32.06 34.63
N SER A 226 32.43 33.33 34.40
CA SER A 226 31.95 33.99 33.18
C SER A 226 32.94 33.97 32.01
N ILE A 227 32.45 33.83 30.77
CA ILE A 227 33.08 34.50 29.61
C ILE A 227 32.00 35.02 28.66
N ALA A 228 32.15 36.30 28.32
CA ALA A 228 31.28 37.14 27.51
C ALA A 228 31.47 36.93 25.98
N LYS A 229 30.51 37.45 25.21
CA LYS A 229 30.40 37.47 23.72
C LYS A 229 31.66 37.99 23.01
N PRO A 230 32.00 37.51 21.79
CA PRO A 230 32.99 38.18 20.95
C PRO A 230 32.35 39.28 20.08
N LYS A 231 32.99 40.46 20.05
CA LYS A 231 32.86 41.49 19.01
C LYS A 231 34.05 41.39 18.03
N VAL A 232 33.78 41.86 16.83
CA VAL A 232 34.59 41.95 15.59
C VAL A 232 35.98 42.61 15.76
N GLY A 233 37.00 42.15 14.99
CA GLY A 233 38.12 43.01 14.54
C GLY A 233 39.52 42.38 14.34
N ALA A 234 39.95 42.28 13.06
CA ALA A 234 41.30 42.50 12.49
C ALA A 234 42.57 41.66 12.84
N ALA A 235 43.13 41.08 11.77
CA ALA A 235 44.52 41.19 11.26
C ALA A 235 45.75 40.42 11.86
N HIS A 236 46.34 39.62 10.95
CA HIS A 236 47.77 39.48 10.58
C HIS A 236 48.82 38.76 11.49
N VAL A 237 49.45 37.75 10.85
CA VAL A 237 50.88 37.38 10.83
C VAL A 237 51.52 36.78 12.11
N LEU A 238 51.92 35.50 12.03
CA LEU A 238 53.33 35.12 12.14
C LEU A 238 53.57 33.68 11.64
N GLN A 239 54.54 33.55 10.75
CA GLN A 239 55.13 32.33 10.23
C GLN A 239 56.49 32.17 10.91
N VAL A 240 56.77 31.04 11.58
CA VAL A 240 58.14 30.60 11.93
C VAL A 240 58.22 29.07 11.77
N HIS A 241 59.40 28.66 11.33
CA HIS A 241 59.80 27.44 10.64
C HIS A 241 60.69 26.57 11.57
N ILE A 242 61.08 25.36 11.10
CA ILE A 242 62.23 24.51 11.54
C ILE A 242 61.89 23.53 12.72
N MET A 243 62.16 22.21 12.74
CA MET A 243 63.28 21.40 12.23
C MET A 243 62.94 19.88 12.14
N GLU A 244 63.74 19.16 11.34
CA GLU A 244 63.76 17.71 11.04
C GLU A 244 64.40 16.79 12.13
N ILE A 245 63.92 15.52 12.21
CA ILE A 245 64.64 14.18 12.21
C ILE A 245 65.67 13.89 13.35
N PRO A 246 65.75 12.68 14.00
CA PRO A 246 66.14 11.44 13.32
C PRO A 246 65.64 10.04 13.75
N ASN A 247 65.86 9.16 12.77
CA ASN A 247 65.73 7.70 12.70
C ASN A 247 66.39 6.88 13.83
N GLY A 248 65.80 5.70 14.08
CA GLY A 248 66.52 4.43 13.87
C GLY A 248 66.60 3.49 15.07
N TRP A 249 65.94 2.32 14.98
CA TRP A 249 66.48 1.01 15.43
C TRP A 249 65.97 -0.10 14.48
N LYS A 250 66.89 -0.97 14.06
CA LYS A 250 66.73 -2.03 13.05
C LYS A 250 66.96 -3.40 13.70
N LEU A 251 66.17 -4.39 13.23
CA LEU A 251 66.44 -5.83 13.05
C LEU A 251 66.78 -6.76 14.25
N ALA A 252 65.95 -7.81 14.41
CA ALA A 252 66.41 -9.19 14.56
C ALA A 252 65.40 -10.16 13.90
N LYS A 253 65.92 -11.02 13.01
CA LYS A 253 65.25 -12.13 12.30
C LYS A 253 65.34 -13.41 13.15
N ASP A 254 64.33 -14.29 13.10
CA ASP A 254 64.46 -15.72 12.71
C ASP A 254 63.14 -16.53 12.92
N LEU A 255 62.90 -17.47 11.99
CA LEU A 255 61.71 -18.31 11.64
C LEU A 255 61.45 -19.51 12.61
N PRO A 256 60.59 -20.55 12.33
CA PRO A 256 59.44 -20.81 11.41
C PRO A 256 58.17 -21.38 12.16
N TRP A 257 56.95 -21.52 11.61
CA TRP A 257 56.47 -22.68 10.82
C TRP A 257 55.00 -22.49 10.32
N LYS A 258 54.80 -22.61 9.00
CA LYS A 258 53.55 -23.07 8.36
C LYS A 258 53.50 -24.60 8.46
N LYS A 259 52.60 -25.20 9.27
CA LYS A 259 52.13 -26.61 9.13
C LYS A 259 50.97 -27.04 10.06
N GLY A 260 50.15 -26.13 10.59
CA GLY A 260 49.07 -26.47 11.56
C GLY A 260 47.63 -26.43 11.03
N VAL A 261 47.35 -25.72 9.92
CA VAL A 261 45.96 -25.33 9.59
C VAL A 261 45.27 -26.28 8.59
N ARG A 262 46.00 -27.22 7.97
CA ARG A 262 45.44 -28.15 6.97
C ARG A 262 44.98 -29.50 7.52
N ARG A 263 45.22 -29.80 8.80
CA ARG A 263 44.85 -31.08 9.44
C ARG A 263 43.61 -30.99 10.34
N ILE A 264 43.30 -29.81 10.87
CA ILE A 264 42.10 -29.58 11.72
C ILE A 264 40.82 -29.47 10.88
N CYS A 265 40.91 -29.09 9.61
CA CYS A 265 39.75 -29.02 8.71
C CYS A 265 39.43 -30.34 7.97
N GLN A 266 40.26 -31.37 8.10
CA GLN A 266 40.01 -32.68 7.47
C GLN A 266 39.40 -33.72 8.44
N ASP A 267 39.52 -33.49 9.75
CA ASP A 267 38.93 -34.36 10.78
C ASP A 267 37.52 -33.89 11.25
N LEU A 268 37.09 -32.68 10.88
CA LEU A 268 35.75 -32.15 11.20
C LEU A 268 34.68 -32.47 10.13
N MET A 269 35.08 -33.01 8.97
CA MET A 269 34.20 -33.27 7.83
C MET A 269 33.99 -34.78 7.55
N ARG A 270 34.30 -35.67 8.51
CA ARG A 270 34.15 -37.13 8.31
C ARG A 270 33.02 -37.79 9.12
N ASP A 271 32.46 -37.18 10.16
CA ASP A 271 31.47 -37.88 11.03
C ASP A 271 30.11 -37.20 11.15
N ILE A 272 29.43 -36.94 10.01
CA ILE A 272 27.95 -36.77 10.00
C ILE A 272 27.37 -37.51 8.79
N ARG A 273 27.08 -38.81 8.98
CA ARG A 273 25.98 -39.54 8.32
C ARG A 273 25.67 -40.84 9.08
N ILE A 274 24.48 -40.85 9.71
CA ILE A 274 23.61 -42.01 10.07
C ILE A 274 24.18 -42.90 11.21
N VAL A 275 23.57 -43.09 12.39
CA VAL A 275 22.29 -43.76 12.74
C VAL A 275 21.89 -43.44 14.21
N HIS A 276 20.58 -43.53 14.45
CA HIS A 276 19.75 -43.38 15.65
C HIS A 276 20.21 -43.86 17.05
N SER A 277 19.56 -43.18 18.02
CA SER A 277 18.89 -43.64 19.26
C SER A 277 19.69 -44.08 20.50
N GLU A 278 19.40 -43.35 21.60
CA GLU A 278 19.23 -43.79 23.00
C GLU A 278 20.46 -44.40 23.73
N ALA A 279 20.68 -44.27 25.03
CA ALA A 279 20.31 -43.34 26.08
C ALA A 279 21.22 -43.70 27.29
N SER A 280 21.55 -42.69 28.10
CA SER A 280 21.84 -42.80 29.54
C SER A 280 23.21 -43.30 30.06
N THR A 281 23.65 -42.61 31.12
CA THR A 281 24.68 -42.94 32.14
C THR A 281 26.13 -42.92 31.64
N THR A 282 27.10 -42.26 32.29
CA THR A 282 27.41 -42.38 33.72
C THR A 282 28.34 -41.23 34.17
N ARG A 283 28.05 -40.76 35.38
CA ARG A 283 28.82 -39.88 36.24
C ARG A 283 29.92 -40.71 36.92
N GLU A 284 31.13 -40.81 36.35
CA GLU A 284 32.33 -41.25 37.08
C GLU A 284 33.60 -41.13 36.24
N LEU A 285 34.08 -39.91 36.05
CA LEU A 285 35.49 -39.65 35.74
C LEU A 285 35.73 -38.18 36.03
N ILE A 286 36.88 -37.86 36.61
CA ILE A 286 37.33 -36.50 36.99
C ILE A 286 36.94 -36.09 38.43
N ILE A 287 37.18 -36.97 39.40
CA ILE A 287 37.78 -36.58 40.70
C ILE A 287 39.05 -37.42 40.86
N LYS A 288 40.16 -36.92 40.29
CA LYS A 288 41.56 -37.22 40.68
C LYS A 288 42.50 -36.66 39.62
N GLN A 289 42.71 -35.35 39.59
CA GLN A 289 44.01 -34.80 39.15
C GLN A 289 44.09 -33.31 39.47
N LEU A 290 44.23 -32.99 40.75
CA LEU A 290 44.89 -31.77 41.19
C LEU A 290 45.99 -32.22 42.15
N GLU A 291 47.24 -32.02 41.77
CA GLU A 291 48.27 -31.38 42.61
C GLU A 291 49.68 -31.49 41.98
N LEU A 292 50.41 -30.35 42.05
CA LEU A 292 51.88 -30.17 41.96
C LEU A 292 52.49 -30.29 40.54
N THR A 293 53.25 -29.35 39.97
CA THR A 293 54.06 -28.24 40.48
C THR A 293 54.35 -27.21 39.36
N GLN A 294 54.69 -25.99 39.78
CA GLN A 294 54.95 -24.76 39.03
C GLN A 294 56.21 -24.79 38.15
N THR A 295 56.23 -24.00 37.07
CA THR A 295 57.11 -22.80 36.94
C THR A 295 56.93 -22.08 35.58
N GLY A 296 56.86 -20.74 35.64
CA GLY A 296 57.40 -19.88 34.57
C GLY A 296 56.49 -19.42 33.43
N LYS A 297 55.40 -18.68 33.70
CA LYS A 297 54.83 -17.62 32.82
C LYS A 297 53.64 -16.94 33.50
N LEU A 298 53.92 -16.09 34.50
CA LEU A 298 52.91 -15.35 35.26
C LEU A 298 53.04 -13.85 34.99
N GLY A 299 52.55 -13.41 33.83
CA GLY A 299 52.42 -11.99 33.47
C GLY A 299 51.16 -11.71 32.65
N PHE A 300 50.80 -12.63 31.75
CA PHE A 300 49.62 -12.49 30.89
C PHE A 300 48.34 -13.14 31.48
N LEU A 301 48.49 -14.11 32.39
CA LEU A 301 47.37 -14.80 33.04
C LEU A 301 46.80 -14.10 34.28
N LYS A 302 47.50 -13.08 34.83
CA LYS A 302 46.95 -12.26 35.92
C LYS A 302 45.92 -11.22 35.44
N ILE A 303 45.94 -10.84 34.16
CA ILE A 303 44.94 -9.91 33.59
C ILE A 303 43.65 -10.66 33.24
N LEU A 304 43.72 -11.92 32.82
CA LEU A 304 42.54 -12.75 32.53
C LEU A 304 41.83 -13.26 33.80
N ALA A 305 42.54 -13.45 34.92
CA ALA A 305 41.96 -13.96 36.17
C ALA A 305 41.19 -12.90 36.99
N THR A 306 41.38 -11.60 36.74
CA THR A 306 40.63 -10.54 37.44
C THR A 306 39.32 -10.16 36.73
N PHE A 307 39.13 -10.57 35.47
CA PHE A 307 37.92 -10.22 34.70
C PHE A 307 36.88 -11.34 34.57
N PHE A 308 37.20 -12.61 34.88
CA PHE A 308 36.28 -13.76 34.70
C PHE A 308 35.73 -14.39 35.98
N VAL A 309 35.97 -13.79 37.15
CA VAL A 309 35.47 -14.30 38.44
C VAL A 309 34.04 -13.84 38.85
N PRO A 310 33.40 -12.77 38.30
CA PRO A 310 32.05 -12.43 38.77
C PRO A 310 30.91 -13.24 38.14
N LEU A 311 31.13 -13.93 37.02
CA LEU A 311 30.08 -14.68 36.30
C LEU A 311 29.75 -16.05 36.92
N SER A 312 30.70 -16.67 37.61
CA SER A 312 30.50 -17.95 38.30
C SER A 312 29.80 -17.81 39.66
N ALA A 313 29.91 -16.65 40.32
CA ALA A 313 29.24 -16.40 41.61
C ALA A 313 27.72 -16.19 41.45
N VAL A 314 27.28 -15.53 40.37
CA VAL A 314 25.86 -15.30 40.08
C VAL A 314 25.14 -16.61 39.72
N ALA A 315 25.79 -17.50 38.97
CA ALA A 315 25.25 -18.82 38.64
C ALA A 315 25.10 -19.73 39.87
N VAL A 316 26.00 -19.64 40.85
CA VAL A 316 25.95 -20.43 42.10
C VAL A 316 24.86 -19.93 43.05
N ILE A 317 24.62 -18.61 43.12
CA ILE A 317 23.55 -18.02 43.93
C ILE A 317 22.16 -18.32 43.34
N PHE A 318 22.03 -18.32 42.01
CA PHE A 318 20.81 -18.73 41.32
C PHE A 318 20.49 -20.22 41.54
N ALA A 319 21.50 -21.09 41.46
CA ALA A 319 21.36 -22.52 41.72
C ALA A 319 21.02 -22.85 43.19
N ALA A 320 21.52 -22.05 44.14
CA ALA A 320 21.23 -22.21 45.57
C ALA A 320 19.79 -21.79 45.93
N ARG A 321 19.26 -20.72 45.33
CA ARG A 321 17.84 -20.32 45.49
C ARG A 321 16.87 -21.28 44.80
N PHE A 322 17.27 -21.90 43.68
CA PHE A 322 16.47 -22.92 42.98
C PHE A 322 16.34 -24.23 43.78
N ARG A 323 17.39 -24.65 44.51
CA ARG A 323 17.35 -25.83 45.40
C ARG A 323 16.47 -25.65 46.63
N ALA A 324 16.25 -24.41 47.08
CA ALA A 324 15.39 -24.14 48.23
C ALA A 324 13.89 -24.25 47.89
N LYS A 325 13.46 -23.88 46.67
CA LYS A 325 12.06 -24.00 46.24
C LYS A 325 11.65 -25.40 45.76
N ALA A 326 12.60 -26.21 45.27
CA ALA A 326 12.32 -27.60 44.86
C ALA A 326 12.06 -28.57 46.04
N ARG A 327 12.33 -28.17 47.29
CA ARG A 327 12.04 -28.97 48.49
C ARG A 327 10.59 -28.83 49.00
N LEU A 328 9.74 -28.00 48.38
CA LEU A 328 8.35 -27.77 48.78
C LEU A 328 7.29 -28.38 47.84
N GLY A 329 7.68 -29.32 46.97
CA GLY A 329 6.78 -30.36 46.45
C GLY A 329 5.60 -29.93 45.56
N THR A 330 5.61 -28.75 44.95
CA THR A 330 4.53 -28.33 44.03
C THR A 330 5.12 -27.64 42.81
N LEU A 331 5.26 -28.33 41.67
CA LEU A 331 5.32 -27.71 40.32
C LEU A 331 5.27 -28.75 39.19
N ASN A 332 4.50 -28.43 38.16
CA ASN A 332 4.08 -29.27 37.03
C ASN A 332 5.14 -29.27 35.88
N PRO A 333 5.52 -30.43 35.30
CA PRO A 333 6.54 -30.56 34.24
C PRO A 333 6.29 -29.76 32.94
N ALA A 334 5.05 -29.33 32.66
CA ALA A 334 4.75 -28.55 31.44
C ALA A 334 5.34 -27.13 31.45
N ILE A 335 5.48 -26.52 32.64
CA ILE A 335 6.04 -25.17 32.80
C ILE A 335 7.57 -25.17 32.59
N LEU A 336 8.23 -26.27 32.95
CA LEU A 336 9.67 -26.49 32.75
C LEU A 336 10.08 -26.55 31.28
N ARG A 337 9.17 -26.95 30.39
CA ARG A 337 9.42 -27.00 28.95
C ARG A 337 9.27 -25.63 28.29
N GLN A 338 8.34 -24.80 28.75
CA GLN A 338 8.12 -23.45 28.23
C GLN A 338 9.25 -22.49 28.62
N VAL A 339 9.70 -22.51 29.88
CA VAL A 339 10.82 -21.68 30.36
C VAL A 339 12.13 -21.98 29.63
N PHE A 340 12.32 -23.23 29.18
CA PHE A 340 13.52 -23.62 28.43
C PHE A 340 13.45 -23.23 26.95
N ILE A 341 12.24 -23.10 26.38
CA ILE A 341 12.01 -22.59 25.02
C ILE A 341 12.18 -21.07 25.00
N ASP A 342 11.66 -20.36 26.00
CA ASP A 342 11.75 -18.90 26.13
C ASP A 342 13.21 -18.43 26.36
N ALA A 343 14.05 -19.25 27.01
CA ALA A 343 15.47 -18.96 27.20
C ALA A 343 16.31 -19.04 25.91
N CYS A 344 15.83 -19.76 24.88
CA CYS A 344 16.52 -19.90 23.60
C CYS A 344 16.08 -18.88 22.54
N GLN A 345 15.01 -18.10 22.76
CA GLN A 345 14.37 -17.29 21.71
C GLN A 345 14.34 -15.76 21.88
N GLY A 346 14.95 -15.12 22.89
CA GLY A 346 14.99 -13.64 22.78
C GLY A 346 15.64 -12.77 23.84
N THR A 347 15.92 -13.20 25.05
CA THR A 347 16.19 -12.24 26.15
C THR A 347 17.65 -12.17 26.61
N VAL A 348 18.55 -12.99 26.06
CA VAL A 348 19.98 -12.98 26.45
C VAL A 348 20.78 -11.90 25.72
N TRP A 349 20.36 -11.47 24.52
CA TRP A 349 21.04 -10.42 23.75
C TRP A 349 20.82 -9.01 24.34
N ASP A 350 19.64 -8.72 24.85
CA ASP A 350 19.35 -7.42 25.49
C ASP A 350 20.06 -7.28 26.84
N ALA A 351 20.20 -8.38 27.58
CA ALA A 351 21.00 -8.42 28.81
C ALA A 351 22.50 -8.22 28.54
N LEU A 352 23.03 -8.72 27.42
CA LEU A 352 24.42 -8.49 26.98
C LEU A 352 24.68 -7.05 26.52
N VAL A 353 23.70 -6.41 25.88
CA VAL A 353 23.77 -5.00 25.47
C VAL A 353 23.72 -4.07 26.70
N LEU A 354 22.89 -4.39 27.69
CA LEU A 354 22.84 -3.69 28.97
C LEU A 354 24.11 -3.88 29.80
N PHE A 355 24.69 -5.09 29.81
CA PHE A 355 25.99 -5.35 30.45
C PHE A 355 27.14 -4.62 29.76
N ALA A 356 27.16 -4.55 28.43
CA ALA A 356 28.15 -3.78 27.69
C ALA A 356 28.04 -2.27 27.95
N GLY A 357 26.82 -1.75 28.11
CA GLY A 357 26.55 -0.36 28.49
C GLY A 357 27.02 -0.02 29.92
N ALA A 358 26.74 -0.89 30.89
CA ALA A 358 27.19 -0.73 32.27
C ALA A 358 28.71 -0.86 32.42
N PHE A 359 29.33 -1.74 31.64
CA PHE A 359 30.79 -1.93 31.62
C PHE A 359 31.52 -0.74 30.97
N ALA A 360 30.94 -0.15 29.91
CA ALA A 360 31.44 1.09 29.32
C ALA A 360 31.35 2.27 30.31
N TYR A 361 30.26 2.36 31.08
CA TYR A 361 30.09 3.38 32.13
C TYR A 361 31.13 3.25 33.26
N PHE A 362 31.48 2.01 33.64
CA PHE A 362 32.49 1.75 34.67
C PHE A 362 33.93 2.07 34.21
N ILE A 363 34.26 1.83 32.94
CA ILE A 363 35.55 2.23 32.35
C ILE A 363 35.67 3.76 32.27
N ILE A 364 34.58 4.47 31.93
CA ILE A 364 34.55 5.94 31.87
C ILE A 364 34.78 6.57 33.25
N ARG A 365 34.26 5.98 34.33
CA ARG A 365 34.43 6.51 35.69
C ARG A 365 35.82 6.25 36.28
N SER A 366 36.50 5.19 35.81
CA SER A 366 37.83 4.77 36.30
C SER A 366 38.99 5.46 35.60
N ALA A 367 38.75 6.07 34.42
CA ALA A 367 39.77 6.78 33.63
C ALA A 367 39.88 8.29 33.95
N ALA A 368 39.06 8.80 34.88
CA ALA A 368 39.03 10.21 35.26
C ALA A 368 40.34 10.84 35.82
N PRO A 369 41.37 10.09 36.28
CA PRO A 369 42.65 10.73 36.66
C PRO A 369 43.65 10.89 35.52
N PHE A 370 43.43 10.33 34.33
CA PHE A 370 44.38 10.38 33.21
C PHE A 370 43.71 11.04 32.01
N GLY A 371 44.02 12.32 31.76
CA GLY A 371 43.38 13.17 30.76
C GLY A 371 43.40 12.65 29.32
N TYR A 372 42.48 11.74 28.99
CA TYR A 372 42.13 11.34 27.65
C TYR A 372 40.76 11.92 27.29
N GLU A 373 40.73 13.18 26.84
CA GLU A 373 39.68 13.62 25.93
C GLU A 373 39.83 12.83 24.62
N LEU A 374 38.76 12.18 24.15
CA LEU A 374 38.56 11.53 22.82
C LEU A 374 38.19 10.03 22.82
N ILE A 375 37.32 9.54 23.71
CA ILE A 375 36.67 8.21 23.49
C ILE A 375 35.18 8.21 23.91
N PRO A 376 34.32 9.04 23.29
CA PRO A 376 32.94 8.57 23.05
C PRO A 376 32.44 8.75 21.60
N VAL A 377 33.17 9.46 20.75
CA VAL A 377 32.72 9.74 19.37
C VAL A 377 32.87 8.51 18.46
N GLY A 378 33.86 7.65 18.73
CA GLY A 378 34.14 6.44 17.94
C GLY A 378 33.03 5.37 17.98
N LEU A 379 32.31 5.23 19.09
CA LEU A 379 31.24 4.22 19.24
C LEU A 379 29.95 4.66 18.51
N TYR A 380 29.60 5.95 18.59
CA TYR A 380 28.43 6.51 17.89
C TYR A 380 28.59 6.48 16.35
N LEU A 381 29.82 6.63 15.87
CA LEU A 381 30.17 6.58 14.44
C LEU A 381 30.06 5.16 13.82
N ILE A 382 30.09 4.10 14.63
CA ILE A 382 29.92 2.70 14.17
C ILE A 382 28.43 2.35 14.00
N ILE A 383 27.53 3.00 14.76
CA ILE A 383 26.10 2.70 14.79
C ILE A 383 25.41 3.04 13.45
N LEU A 384 25.76 4.18 12.82
CA LEU A 384 25.05 4.62 11.60
C LEU A 384 25.39 3.79 10.36
N LEU A 385 26.66 3.39 10.19
CA LEU A 385 27.05 2.50 9.09
C LEU A 385 26.49 1.08 9.31
N TYR A 386 26.48 0.59 10.56
CA TYR A 386 25.84 -0.68 10.89
C TYR A 386 24.34 -0.65 10.60
N ARG A 387 23.64 0.45 10.95
CA ARG A 387 22.22 0.65 10.58
C ARG A 387 22.01 0.69 9.06
N ALA A 388 22.93 1.31 8.31
CA ALA A 388 22.87 1.33 6.86
C ALA A 388 22.98 -0.08 6.26
N SER A 389 23.95 -0.86 6.72
CA SER A 389 24.11 -2.26 6.31
C SER A 389 22.92 -3.12 6.71
N ARG A 390 22.35 -2.92 7.91
CA ARG A 390 21.16 -3.63 8.38
C ARG A 390 19.94 -3.31 7.52
N SER A 391 19.79 -2.06 7.07
CA SER A 391 18.67 -1.65 6.20
C SER A 391 18.69 -2.41 4.86
N CYS A 392 19.87 -2.64 4.27
CA CYS A 392 19.98 -3.51 3.10
C CYS A 392 19.78 -4.98 3.45
N GLY A 393 20.26 -5.42 4.62
CA GLY A 393 20.09 -6.78 5.12
C GLY A 393 18.62 -7.19 5.30
N GLU A 394 17.75 -6.25 5.69
CA GLU A 394 16.29 -6.45 5.77
C GLU A 394 15.64 -6.74 4.41
N LEU A 395 16.33 -6.46 3.30
CA LEU A 395 15.89 -6.78 1.94
C LEU A 395 16.62 -8.00 1.33
N GLY A 396 17.44 -8.69 2.14
CA GLY A 396 18.31 -9.77 1.67
C GLY A 396 19.52 -9.28 0.87
N GLU A 397 19.88 -8.00 0.99
CA GLU A 397 20.88 -7.29 0.20
C GLU A 397 22.05 -6.76 1.04
N GLN A 398 23.07 -6.25 0.35
CA GLN A 398 24.22 -5.59 0.96
C GLN A 398 24.30 -4.13 0.48
N LEU A 399 25.18 -3.32 1.07
CA LEU A 399 25.44 -1.99 0.52
C LEU A 399 26.08 -2.11 -0.87
N TRP A 400 25.64 -1.26 -1.80
CA TRP A 400 26.21 -1.21 -3.15
C TRP A 400 27.68 -0.79 -3.11
N ALA A 401 28.53 -1.41 -3.92
CA ALA A 401 29.98 -1.18 -3.88
C ALA A 401 30.53 -0.58 -5.20
N PRO A 402 31.47 0.38 -5.15
CA PRO A 402 32.00 1.08 -6.34
C PRO A 402 32.66 0.19 -7.41
N ASP A 403 33.22 -0.95 -7.01
CA ASP A 403 33.84 -1.95 -7.88
C ASP A 403 32.82 -2.60 -8.83
N LEU A 404 31.52 -2.47 -8.54
CA LEU A 404 30.45 -2.83 -9.47
C LEU A 404 30.28 -1.83 -10.62
N GLY A 405 30.98 -0.70 -10.63
CA GLY A 405 30.98 0.31 -11.69
C GLY A 405 29.81 1.30 -11.60
N VAL A 406 30.11 2.60 -11.52
CA VAL A 406 29.10 3.68 -11.41
C VAL A 406 28.15 3.72 -12.62
N SER A 407 28.65 3.36 -13.81
CA SER A 407 27.83 3.26 -15.03
C SER A 407 26.61 2.34 -14.85
N ASN A 408 26.69 1.33 -14.00
CA ASN A 408 25.63 0.35 -13.78
C ASN A 408 24.46 0.89 -12.95
N ILE A 409 24.63 2.02 -12.26
CA ILE A 409 23.58 2.65 -11.44
C ILE A 409 23.19 4.05 -11.93
N GLN A 410 23.83 4.55 -13.00
CA GLN A 410 23.62 5.92 -13.46
C GLN A 410 22.17 6.21 -13.82
N THR A 411 21.48 5.29 -14.51
CA THR A 411 20.06 5.43 -14.83
C THR A 411 19.19 5.52 -13.58
N ASN A 412 19.53 4.77 -12.52
CA ASN A 412 18.81 4.84 -11.24
C ASN A 412 19.02 6.19 -10.56
N LEU A 413 20.25 6.71 -10.55
CA LEU A 413 20.55 8.04 -10.00
C LEU A 413 19.86 9.16 -10.80
N ASN A 414 19.88 9.06 -12.14
CA ASN A 414 19.17 9.98 -13.04
C ASN A 414 17.66 9.94 -12.75
N TYR A 415 17.11 8.76 -12.50
CA TYR A 415 15.71 8.61 -12.14
C TYR A 415 15.39 9.28 -10.79
N LEU A 416 16.20 9.07 -9.76
CA LEU A 416 16.04 9.74 -8.46
C LEU A 416 16.12 11.28 -8.59
N LYS A 417 16.94 11.78 -9.51
CA LYS A 417 17.01 13.21 -9.83
C LYS A 417 15.74 13.70 -10.55
N TYR A 418 15.19 12.89 -11.46
CA TYR A 418 13.93 13.17 -12.16
C TYR A 418 12.74 13.24 -11.19
N THR A 419 12.63 12.30 -10.24
CA THR A 419 11.50 12.27 -9.29
C THR A 419 11.49 13.47 -8.34
N LYS A 420 12.64 14.13 -8.14
CA LYS A 420 12.82 15.27 -7.21
C LYS A 420 12.44 14.92 -5.76
N GLU A 421 12.43 13.64 -5.41
CA GLU A 421 12.15 13.17 -4.04
C GLU A 421 13.27 13.54 -3.07
N TYR A 422 14.49 13.70 -3.59
CA TYR A 422 15.69 14.04 -2.82
C TYR A 422 16.23 15.43 -3.17
N ALA A 423 16.90 16.07 -2.21
CA ALA A 423 17.57 17.35 -2.42
C ALA A 423 18.70 17.21 -3.47
N LYS A 424 18.98 18.28 -4.24
CA LYS A 424 20.00 18.28 -5.32
C LYS A 424 21.39 17.76 -4.90
N LEU A 425 21.77 17.94 -3.64
CA LEU A 425 23.05 17.52 -3.07
C LEU A 425 22.92 16.25 -2.20
N GLN A 426 21.85 15.48 -2.37
CA GLN A 426 21.62 14.24 -1.62
C GLN A 426 22.77 13.27 -1.88
N LYS A 427 23.29 12.72 -0.78
CA LYS A 427 24.25 11.62 -0.77
C LYS A 427 23.61 10.35 -0.24
N PHE A 428 24.11 9.21 -0.69
CA PHE A 428 23.68 7.89 -0.26
C PHE A 428 24.85 7.10 0.30
N TRP A 429 24.62 6.39 1.40
CA TRP A 429 25.59 5.44 1.93
C TRP A 429 25.81 4.29 0.95
N ILE A 430 27.08 3.95 0.73
CA ILE A 430 27.54 2.83 -0.09
C ILE A 430 28.57 1.99 0.69
N ALA A 431 28.96 0.85 0.15
CA ALA A 431 29.92 -0.05 0.79
C ALA A 431 31.24 0.66 1.09
N SER A 432 31.81 0.34 2.25
CA SER A 432 33.07 0.91 2.71
C SER A 432 34.26 0.11 2.16
N GLU A 433 35.37 0.80 1.89
CA GLU A 433 36.63 0.17 1.51
C GLU A 433 37.64 0.39 2.64
N ASN A 434 38.32 -0.66 3.11
CA ASN A 434 39.35 -0.57 4.16
C ASN A 434 38.92 0.22 5.41
N SER A 435 37.66 0.05 5.85
CA SER A 435 37.04 0.77 6.99
C SER A 435 36.80 2.28 6.80
N THR A 436 37.02 2.81 5.60
CA THR A 436 36.66 4.19 5.24
C THR A 436 35.27 4.24 4.62
N VAL A 437 34.41 5.10 5.18
CA VAL A 437 33.00 5.19 4.78
C VAL A 437 32.87 6.13 3.59
N LYS A 438 32.22 5.63 2.55
CA LYS A 438 32.00 6.34 1.30
C LYS A 438 30.51 6.63 1.12
N ALA A 439 30.23 7.72 0.44
CA ALA A 439 28.90 8.05 -0.03
C ALA A 439 28.99 8.45 -1.51
N ILE A 440 27.94 8.14 -2.25
CA ILE A 440 27.77 8.57 -3.64
C ILE A 440 26.70 9.65 -3.70
N ASP A 441 26.88 10.66 -4.51
CA ASP A 441 25.83 11.65 -4.77
C ASP A 441 25.03 11.32 -6.05
N MET A 442 24.02 12.14 -6.34
CA MET A 442 23.16 11.94 -7.51
C MET A 442 23.85 12.16 -8.86
N ASN A 443 25.08 12.69 -8.91
CA ASN A 443 25.86 12.77 -10.14
C ASN A 443 26.74 11.53 -10.36
N GLY A 444 26.77 10.61 -9.39
CA GLY A 444 27.64 9.44 -9.42
C GLY A 444 29.01 9.69 -8.78
N ASP A 445 29.23 10.85 -8.17
CA ASP A 445 30.51 11.20 -7.57
C ASP A 445 30.64 10.54 -6.20
N ILE A 446 31.68 9.71 -6.06
CA ILE A 446 31.98 9.01 -4.82
C ILE A 446 32.92 9.86 -3.98
N SER A 447 32.52 10.13 -2.73
CA SER A 447 33.30 10.90 -1.78
C SER A 447 33.34 10.23 -0.41
N TYR A 448 34.37 10.53 0.37
CA TYR A 448 34.38 10.18 1.78
C TYR A 448 33.30 10.98 2.52
N ALA A 449 32.59 10.33 3.43
CA ALA A 449 31.55 10.96 4.22
C ALA A 449 31.78 10.72 5.72
N SER A 450 31.47 11.73 6.51
CA SER A 450 31.54 11.62 7.97
C SER A 450 30.55 10.57 8.44
N LYS A 451 31.01 9.61 9.27
CA LYS A 451 30.14 8.53 9.78
C LYS A 451 28.99 9.05 10.68
N ALA A 452 28.97 10.35 11.00
CA ALA A 452 27.90 10.99 11.77
C ALA A 452 26.71 11.44 10.90
N LEU A 453 26.83 11.40 9.56
CA LEU A 453 25.76 11.82 8.65
C LEU A 453 24.64 10.77 8.61
N LYS A 454 23.39 11.24 8.71
CA LYS A 454 22.21 10.42 8.44
C LYS A 454 21.87 10.54 6.96
N LEU A 455 22.18 9.50 6.18
CA LEU A 455 21.94 9.43 4.74
C LEU A 455 21.04 8.22 4.41
N PRO A 456 20.23 8.29 3.34
CA PRO A 456 19.64 7.11 2.71
C PRO A 456 20.74 6.15 2.23
N VAL A 457 20.37 4.90 1.96
CA VAL A 457 21.31 3.85 1.57
C VAL A 457 21.06 3.44 0.12
N LEU A 458 22.12 3.06 -0.60
CA LEU A 458 21.99 2.29 -1.83
C LEU A 458 22.40 0.85 -1.56
N CYS A 459 21.47 -0.06 -1.84
CA CYS A 459 21.68 -1.48 -1.68
C CYS A 459 22.01 -2.12 -3.04
N THR A 460 22.67 -3.28 -2.98
CA THR A 460 22.68 -4.22 -4.10
C THR A 460 21.25 -4.64 -4.44
N HIS A 461 21.06 -5.13 -5.65
CA HIS A 461 19.80 -5.69 -6.11
C HIS A 461 20.11 -7.04 -6.72
N SER A 462 20.15 -8.09 -5.90
CA SER A 462 20.66 -9.43 -6.21
C SER A 462 19.58 -10.51 -6.25
N ALA A 463 18.32 -10.21 -5.89
CA ALA A 463 17.20 -11.14 -6.04
C ALA A 463 17.12 -11.74 -7.46
N PRO A 464 16.75 -13.02 -7.64
CA PRO A 464 16.70 -13.63 -8.96
C PRO A 464 15.55 -13.07 -9.80
N PHE A 465 15.64 -13.19 -11.12
CA PHE A 465 14.50 -12.96 -11.99
C PHE A 465 13.47 -14.08 -11.80
N SER A 466 12.19 -13.73 -11.91
CA SER A 466 11.12 -14.71 -12.05
C SER A 466 10.78 -14.93 -13.54
N ASN A 467 10.19 -16.08 -13.84
CA ASN A 467 9.61 -16.41 -15.14
C ASN A 467 8.30 -17.20 -14.94
N GLU A 468 7.73 -17.71 -16.03
CA GLU A 468 6.50 -18.51 -16.02
C GLU A 468 6.53 -19.74 -15.07
N THR A 469 7.70 -20.35 -14.87
CA THR A 469 7.84 -21.63 -14.13
C THR A 469 8.61 -21.54 -12.82
N SER A 470 9.30 -20.43 -12.56
CA SER A 470 10.23 -20.30 -11.44
C SER A 470 10.14 -18.93 -10.74
N GLN A 471 9.98 -18.98 -9.42
CA GLN A 471 9.99 -17.82 -8.53
C GLN A 471 10.70 -18.24 -7.24
N ASP A 472 11.79 -17.55 -6.87
CA ASP A 472 12.46 -17.78 -5.58
C ASP A 472 11.70 -17.05 -4.47
N LYS A 473 11.01 -17.85 -3.65
CA LYS A 473 10.17 -17.39 -2.53
C LYS A 473 10.83 -17.68 -1.18
N SER A 474 12.14 -17.91 -1.15
CA SER A 474 12.87 -18.18 0.09
C SER A 474 12.77 -17.00 1.06
N GLU A 475 12.85 -17.29 2.35
CA GLU A 475 12.74 -16.29 3.44
C GLU A 475 13.73 -15.14 3.30
N LYS A 476 14.87 -15.35 2.62
CA LYS A 476 15.84 -14.30 2.29
C LYS A 476 15.20 -13.11 1.56
N TRP A 477 14.18 -13.35 0.74
CA TRP A 477 13.51 -12.33 -0.07
C TRP A 477 12.17 -11.90 0.51
N HIS A 478 11.79 -12.36 1.70
CA HIS A 478 10.52 -11.99 2.32
C HIS A 478 10.53 -10.52 2.74
N VAL A 479 9.38 -9.88 2.59
CA VAL A 479 9.14 -8.51 3.04
C VAL A 479 7.77 -8.43 3.69
N THR A 480 7.68 -7.75 4.83
CA THR A 480 6.42 -7.63 5.59
C THR A 480 5.92 -6.20 5.59
N VAL A 481 4.64 -6.03 5.26
CA VAL A 481 3.94 -4.75 5.27
C VAL A 481 2.78 -4.84 6.26
N ARG A 482 2.71 -3.89 7.20
CA ARG A 482 1.54 -3.77 8.09
C ARG A 482 0.43 -3.01 7.36
N SER A 483 -0.66 -3.70 7.03
CA SER A 483 -1.80 -3.14 6.29
C SER A 483 -3.09 -3.84 6.67
N ASN A 484 -4.23 -3.14 6.60
CA ASN A 484 -5.54 -3.68 6.94
C ASN A 484 -5.63 -4.41 8.30
N ASN A 485 -4.90 -3.91 9.31
CA ASN A 485 -4.73 -4.55 10.62
C ASN A 485 -4.02 -5.92 10.60
N ASP A 486 -3.33 -6.32 9.54
CA ASP A 486 -2.53 -7.55 9.51
C ASP A 486 -1.05 -7.25 9.18
N TYR A 487 -0.17 -8.21 9.47
CA TYR A 487 1.22 -8.23 9.01
C TYR A 487 1.31 -9.11 7.77
N ILE A 488 1.32 -8.49 6.60
CA ILE A 488 1.24 -9.18 5.31
C ILE A 488 2.66 -9.40 4.78
N THR A 489 3.10 -10.65 4.75
CA THR A 489 4.45 -11.04 4.30
C THR A 489 4.42 -11.53 2.85
N GLY A 490 4.97 -10.73 1.95
CA GLY A 490 5.21 -11.09 0.56
C GLY A 490 6.67 -11.46 0.33
N PHE A 491 7.11 -11.39 -0.92
CA PHE A 491 8.51 -11.58 -1.30
C PHE A 491 8.91 -10.60 -2.41
N ARG A 492 10.20 -10.49 -2.72
CA ARG A 492 10.70 -9.70 -3.83
C ARG A 492 11.49 -10.53 -4.83
N ASP A 493 11.41 -10.16 -6.09
CA ASP A 493 12.30 -10.66 -7.13
C ASP A 493 13.13 -9.50 -7.72
N ARG A 494 13.80 -9.74 -8.85
CA ARG A 494 14.59 -8.71 -9.54
C ARG A 494 13.74 -7.55 -10.08
N LEU A 495 12.43 -7.70 -10.23
CA LEU A 495 11.58 -6.70 -10.88
C LEU A 495 10.73 -5.93 -9.86
N SER A 496 10.19 -6.62 -8.86
CA SER A 496 9.16 -6.06 -7.99
C SER A 496 9.10 -6.71 -6.60
N PHE A 497 8.47 -6.00 -5.65
CA PHE A 497 7.88 -6.60 -4.46
C PHE A 497 6.52 -7.19 -4.83
N ARG A 498 6.20 -8.36 -4.28
CA ARG A 498 5.08 -9.20 -4.69
C ARG A 498 4.33 -9.68 -3.46
N PHE A 499 3.03 -9.39 -3.43
CA PHE A 499 2.11 -9.86 -2.40
C PHE A 499 0.95 -10.55 -3.09
N LEU A 500 0.97 -11.87 -3.07
CA LEU A 500 0.05 -12.74 -3.80
C LEU A 500 -0.98 -13.31 -2.83
N GLY A 501 -2.23 -13.42 -3.25
CA GLY A 501 -3.27 -14.06 -2.43
C GLY A 501 -3.73 -13.24 -1.22
N ILE A 502 -3.74 -11.91 -1.30
CA ILE A 502 -4.27 -11.07 -0.22
C ILE A 502 -5.80 -11.11 -0.25
N ARG A 503 -6.43 -11.46 0.88
CA ARG A 503 -7.88 -11.45 1.02
C ARG A 503 -8.43 -10.01 1.03
N TYR A 504 -9.37 -9.70 0.14
CA TYR A 504 -10.04 -8.39 0.12
C TYR A 504 -11.47 -8.43 0.68
N ALA A 505 -12.12 -9.59 0.68
CA ALA A 505 -13.45 -9.79 1.26
C ALA A 505 -13.49 -11.06 2.13
N THR A 506 -14.31 -11.05 3.17
CA THR A 506 -14.66 -12.28 3.87
C THR A 506 -15.40 -13.19 2.90
N GLU A 507 -15.22 -14.50 3.01
CA GLU A 507 -15.99 -15.46 2.20
C GLU A 507 -17.49 -15.23 2.45
N PRO A 508 -18.24 -14.72 1.46
CA PRO A 508 -19.67 -14.55 1.61
C PRO A 508 -20.34 -15.92 1.52
N LYS A 509 -21.52 -16.07 2.13
CA LYS A 509 -22.35 -17.22 1.77
C LYS A 509 -22.70 -17.11 0.30
N ARG A 510 -22.90 -18.27 -0.36
CA ARG A 510 -23.27 -18.30 -1.77
C ARG A 510 -24.50 -17.43 -2.02
N PHE A 511 -24.41 -16.61 -3.08
CA PHE A 511 -25.41 -15.61 -3.47
C PHE A 511 -25.67 -14.51 -2.43
N GLU A 512 -24.66 -14.16 -1.64
CA GLU A 512 -24.66 -12.93 -0.83
C GLU A 512 -23.60 -11.96 -1.35
N TYR A 513 -23.85 -10.66 -1.14
CA TYR A 513 -22.89 -9.62 -1.46
C TYR A 513 -21.64 -9.71 -0.55
N PRO A 514 -20.44 -9.44 -1.10
CA PRO A 514 -19.20 -9.52 -0.36
C PRO A 514 -19.15 -8.46 0.75
N GLN A 515 -18.50 -8.79 1.86
CA GLN A 515 -18.18 -7.83 2.91
C GLN A 515 -16.68 -7.59 2.93
N LEU A 516 -16.29 -6.31 3.04
CA LEU A 516 -14.90 -5.90 3.06
C LEU A 516 -14.14 -6.61 4.20
N TYR A 517 -13.04 -7.27 3.87
CA TYR A 517 -12.22 -7.95 4.86
C TYR A 517 -11.51 -6.95 5.78
N SER A 518 -11.63 -7.14 7.09
CA SER A 518 -10.81 -6.46 8.10
C SER A 518 -9.91 -7.48 8.78
N GLY A 519 -8.61 -7.21 8.77
CA GLY A 519 -7.65 -8.02 9.51
C GLY A 519 -7.83 -7.95 11.01
N ASN A 520 -7.16 -8.86 11.70
CA ASN A 520 -7.29 -9.10 13.14
C ASN A 520 -5.93 -9.21 13.85
N ASN A 521 -4.94 -8.45 13.37
CA ASN A 521 -3.54 -8.45 13.81
C ASN A 521 -2.85 -9.80 13.61
N SER A 522 -3.19 -10.50 12.53
CA SER A 522 -2.58 -11.78 12.17
C SER A 522 -1.35 -11.59 11.28
N ASP A 523 -0.45 -12.57 11.35
CA ASP A 523 0.62 -12.75 10.36
C ASP A 523 0.07 -13.49 9.14
N VAL A 524 -0.06 -12.78 8.02
CA VAL A 524 -0.64 -13.30 6.77
C VAL A 524 0.47 -13.55 5.76
N SER A 525 0.60 -14.79 5.29
CA SER A 525 1.50 -15.12 4.17
C SER A 525 0.86 -14.74 2.84
N ALA A 526 1.48 -13.82 2.13
CA ALA A 526 1.13 -13.39 0.77
C ALA A 526 2.23 -13.79 -0.23
N THR A 527 2.81 -14.98 -0.06
CA THR A 527 3.88 -15.51 -0.93
C THR A 527 3.34 -16.43 -2.03
N GLN A 528 2.06 -16.79 -1.97
CA GLN A 528 1.41 -17.68 -2.91
C GLN A 528 0.08 -17.09 -3.35
N TYR A 529 -0.31 -17.39 -4.58
CA TYR A 529 -1.62 -17.02 -5.08
C TYR A 529 -2.73 -17.64 -4.24
N GLY A 530 -3.79 -16.87 -4.00
CA GLY A 530 -5.04 -17.39 -3.44
C GLY A 530 -5.78 -18.26 -4.45
N SER A 531 -6.80 -18.99 -4.00
CA SER A 531 -7.60 -19.82 -4.91
C SER A 531 -8.25 -18.98 -6.01
N ALA A 532 -8.25 -19.51 -7.24
CA ALA A 532 -9.14 -19.02 -8.29
C ALA A 532 -10.60 -19.31 -7.92
N CYS A 533 -11.52 -18.50 -8.45
CA CYS A 533 -12.95 -18.76 -8.29
C CYS A 533 -13.37 -20.00 -9.07
N ILE A 534 -14.38 -20.71 -8.55
CA ILE A 534 -14.87 -21.94 -9.15
C ILE A 534 -15.28 -21.72 -10.62
N GLN A 535 -14.78 -22.59 -11.49
CA GLN A 535 -15.05 -22.56 -12.93
C GLN A 535 -14.84 -23.97 -13.50
N GLY A 536 -15.86 -24.51 -14.16
CA GLY A 536 -15.88 -25.94 -14.52
C GLY A 536 -15.67 -26.80 -13.28
N ASN A 537 -14.61 -27.62 -13.27
CA ASN A 537 -14.25 -28.53 -12.17
C ASN A 537 -13.05 -28.07 -11.33
N SER A 538 -12.59 -26.81 -11.48
CA SER A 538 -11.43 -26.27 -10.75
C SER A 538 -11.78 -24.99 -9.97
N GLY A 539 -10.87 -24.55 -9.10
CA GLY A 539 -11.07 -23.38 -8.22
C GLY A 539 -11.88 -23.70 -6.96
N GLY A 540 -12.29 -22.65 -6.24
CA GLY A 540 -13.06 -22.74 -5.00
C GLY A 540 -14.01 -21.55 -4.81
N GLU A 541 -14.95 -21.67 -3.87
CA GLU A 541 -15.87 -20.57 -3.50
C GLU A 541 -15.17 -19.51 -2.64
N ASP A 542 -14.24 -19.92 -1.77
CA ASP A 542 -13.31 -19.01 -1.11
C ASP A 542 -12.24 -18.54 -2.09
N CYS A 543 -12.56 -17.48 -2.84
CA CYS A 543 -11.71 -16.98 -3.92
C CYS A 543 -11.51 -15.46 -3.94
N HIS A 544 -11.90 -14.74 -2.89
CA HIS A 544 -11.89 -13.27 -2.82
C HIS A 544 -10.50 -12.72 -2.49
N PHE A 545 -9.56 -12.99 -3.40
CA PHE A 545 -8.15 -12.66 -3.29
C PHE A 545 -7.70 -11.69 -4.38
N LEU A 546 -6.68 -10.90 -4.06
CA LEU A 546 -5.99 -10.01 -4.97
C LEU A 546 -4.46 -10.17 -4.87
N ASN A 547 -3.79 -9.76 -5.94
CA ASN A 547 -2.33 -9.84 -6.09
C ASN A 547 -1.78 -8.43 -6.34
N ILE A 548 -0.68 -8.08 -5.68
CA ILE A 548 -0.04 -6.76 -5.78
C ILE A 548 1.41 -6.93 -6.23
N TRP A 549 1.79 -6.23 -7.31
CA TRP A 549 3.17 -6.02 -7.73
C TRP A 549 3.51 -4.54 -7.60
N THR A 550 4.58 -4.22 -6.89
CA THR A 550 4.99 -2.83 -6.66
C THR A 550 6.51 -2.67 -6.77
N PRO A 551 7.00 -1.58 -7.40
CA PRO A 551 8.42 -1.26 -7.43
C PRO A 551 8.89 -0.55 -6.14
N PHE A 552 7.96 -0.14 -5.27
CA PHE A 552 8.24 0.74 -4.15
C PHE A 552 7.42 0.39 -2.90
N LEU A 553 8.09 0.24 -1.76
CA LEU A 553 7.46 0.16 -0.45
C LEU A 553 7.78 1.41 0.37
N PRO A 554 6.77 2.10 0.91
CA PRO A 554 6.96 3.35 1.65
C PRO A 554 7.56 3.09 3.04
N GLY A 555 8.56 3.89 3.41
CA GLY A 555 9.06 3.96 4.78
C GLY A 555 8.19 4.84 5.69
N PRO A 556 8.49 4.90 7.01
CA PRO A 556 7.66 5.62 8.00
C PRO A 556 7.48 7.12 7.74
N SER A 557 8.41 7.77 7.03
CA SER A 557 8.43 9.20 6.78
C SER A 557 8.04 9.58 5.34
N THR A 558 7.33 8.69 4.63
CA THR A 558 7.00 8.88 3.21
C THR A 558 5.87 9.90 3.03
N VAL A 559 6.02 10.83 2.08
CA VAL A 559 5.02 11.85 1.76
C VAL A 559 4.12 11.36 0.62
N LYS A 560 2.82 11.72 0.60
CA LYS A 560 1.86 11.33 -0.46
C LYS A 560 2.40 11.51 -1.90
N ARG A 561 3.23 12.52 -2.14
CA ARG A 561 3.83 12.82 -3.45
C ARG A 561 4.75 11.71 -4.01
N SER A 562 5.24 10.79 -3.18
CA SER A 562 6.08 9.66 -3.64
C SER A 562 5.28 8.37 -3.85
N LEU A 563 3.96 8.37 -3.58
CA LEU A 563 3.10 7.24 -3.92
C LEU A 563 2.93 7.15 -5.44
N LYS A 564 2.78 5.92 -5.93
CA LYS A 564 2.75 5.59 -7.36
C LYS A 564 1.31 5.38 -7.84
N PRO A 565 0.98 5.74 -9.08
CA PRO A 565 -0.31 5.39 -9.68
C PRO A 565 -0.59 3.90 -9.61
N VAL A 566 -1.87 3.54 -9.49
CA VAL A 566 -2.33 2.15 -9.34
C VAL A 566 -3.05 1.73 -10.61
N MET A 567 -2.59 0.67 -11.25
CA MET A 567 -3.28 0.00 -12.34
C MET A 567 -4.02 -1.22 -11.78
N PHE A 568 -5.35 -1.18 -11.80
CA PHE A 568 -6.24 -2.18 -11.22
C PHE A 568 -6.85 -3.06 -12.33
N TRP A 569 -6.34 -4.29 -12.45
CA TRP A 569 -6.65 -5.25 -13.50
C TRP A 569 -7.87 -6.11 -13.15
N ILE A 570 -8.80 -6.17 -14.10
CA ILE A 570 -9.98 -7.02 -14.08
C ILE A 570 -9.89 -7.99 -15.26
N HIS A 571 -9.67 -9.27 -14.98
CA HIS A 571 -9.48 -10.27 -16.03
C HIS A 571 -10.79 -10.52 -16.82
N GLY A 572 -10.63 -10.92 -18.08
CA GLY A 572 -11.70 -11.39 -18.96
C GLY A 572 -12.08 -12.85 -18.71
N GLY A 573 -12.71 -13.48 -19.71
CA GLY A 573 -13.17 -14.87 -19.64
C GLY A 573 -14.69 -15.05 -19.67
N ALA A 574 -15.41 -14.18 -20.40
CA ALA A 574 -16.86 -14.24 -20.60
C ALA A 574 -17.69 -14.29 -19.29
N PHE A 575 -17.14 -13.76 -18.18
CA PHE A 575 -17.67 -13.88 -16.81
C PHE A 575 -17.78 -15.31 -16.27
N ILE A 576 -17.30 -16.33 -16.98
CA ILE A 576 -17.40 -17.75 -16.59
C ILE A 576 -16.04 -18.40 -16.28
N GLY A 577 -14.94 -17.75 -16.65
CA GLY A 577 -13.58 -18.26 -16.46
C GLY A 577 -12.56 -17.15 -16.25
N GLY A 578 -11.31 -17.55 -15.97
CA GLY A 578 -10.18 -16.66 -15.74
C GLY A 578 -9.80 -16.52 -14.26
N THR A 579 -8.65 -15.89 -14.00
CA THR A 579 -8.14 -15.63 -12.64
C THR A 579 -7.05 -14.56 -12.66
N ALA A 580 -6.90 -13.81 -11.56
CA ALA A 580 -5.76 -12.92 -11.32
C ALA A 580 -4.40 -13.63 -11.16
N ASN A 581 -4.40 -14.96 -11.14
CA ASN A 581 -3.21 -15.78 -10.99
C ASN A 581 -2.54 -16.11 -12.33
N ASP A 582 -3.18 -15.75 -13.45
CA ASP A 582 -2.69 -16.06 -14.78
C ASP A 582 -1.32 -15.44 -15.05
N ASN A 583 -0.41 -16.24 -15.62
CA ASN A 583 0.94 -15.81 -15.93
C ASN A 583 0.97 -14.83 -17.11
N ASP A 584 0.02 -14.92 -18.04
CA ASP A 584 -0.01 -14.10 -19.25
C ASP A 584 -0.01 -12.59 -18.92
N PHE A 585 -0.61 -12.23 -17.78
CA PHE A 585 -0.73 -10.86 -17.29
C PHE A 585 -0.14 -10.66 -15.88
N ASP A 586 0.96 -11.35 -15.57
CA ASP A 586 1.76 -11.04 -14.39
C ASP A 586 2.18 -9.56 -14.38
N GLY A 587 1.91 -8.86 -13.27
CA GLY A 587 2.13 -7.42 -13.16
C GLY A 587 3.58 -6.97 -12.94
N GLY A 588 4.53 -7.88 -12.75
CA GLY A 588 5.90 -7.55 -12.33
C GLY A 588 6.67 -6.68 -13.33
N ASN A 589 6.59 -7.02 -14.63
CA ASN A 589 7.24 -6.25 -15.69
C ASN A 589 6.63 -4.85 -15.84
N LEU A 590 5.30 -4.78 -15.89
CA LEU A 590 4.54 -3.52 -15.97
C LEU A 590 4.86 -2.61 -14.77
N ALA A 591 4.82 -3.14 -13.54
CA ALA A 591 5.12 -2.39 -12.32
C ALA A 591 6.55 -1.82 -12.31
N SER A 592 7.54 -2.68 -12.58
CA SER A 592 8.96 -2.34 -12.53
C SER A 592 9.35 -1.31 -13.60
N ARG A 593 8.95 -1.55 -14.85
CA ARG A 593 9.27 -0.68 -15.98
C ARG A 593 8.60 0.69 -15.85
N SER A 594 7.39 0.72 -15.30
CA SER A 594 6.52 1.89 -15.42
C SER A 594 6.43 2.76 -14.17
N ASP A 595 7.06 2.36 -13.06
CA ASP A 595 6.92 3.01 -11.75
C ASP A 595 5.45 3.17 -11.33
N VAL A 596 4.70 2.06 -11.43
CA VAL A 596 3.28 1.96 -11.04
C VAL A 596 3.09 0.76 -10.11
N VAL A 597 2.01 0.77 -9.32
CA VAL A 597 1.54 -0.41 -8.60
C VAL A 597 0.52 -1.14 -9.47
N VAL A 598 0.68 -2.44 -9.67
CA VAL A 598 -0.30 -3.27 -10.38
C VAL A 598 -1.05 -4.12 -9.36
N VAL A 599 -2.38 -4.11 -9.44
CA VAL A 599 -3.26 -4.96 -8.63
C VAL A 599 -4.11 -5.80 -9.57
N ALA A 600 -4.15 -7.12 -9.38
CA ALA A 600 -5.06 -8.02 -10.11
C ALA A 600 -5.99 -8.73 -9.13
N ILE A 601 -7.26 -8.89 -9.49
CA ILE A 601 -8.31 -9.42 -8.60
C ILE A 601 -8.99 -10.68 -9.15
N ASN A 602 -9.29 -11.63 -8.26
CA ASN A 602 -10.31 -12.65 -8.53
C ASN A 602 -11.68 -12.07 -8.16
N TYR A 603 -12.73 -12.47 -8.89
CA TYR A 603 -14.13 -12.15 -8.59
C TYR A 603 -14.99 -13.36 -8.95
N ARG A 604 -16.17 -13.54 -8.31
CA ARG A 604 -17.01 -14.71 -8.59
C ARG A 604 -17.46 -14.77 -10.04
N LEU A 605 -17.51 -15.98 -10.57
CA LEU A 605 -17.78 -16.28 -11.99
C LEU A 605 -19.04 -17.10 -12.16
N GLY A 606 -19.59 -17.07 -13.37
CA GLY A 606 -20.76 -17.82 -13.80
C GLY A 606 -21.92 -17.67 -12.84
N THR A 607 -22.65 -18.77 -12.63
CA THR A 607 -23.83 -18.79 -11.77
C THR A 607 -23.55 -18.25 -10.36
N PHE A 608 -22.35 -18.46 -9.81
CA PHE A 608 -21.97 -17.98 -8.48
C PHE A 608 -21.81 -16.46 -8.40
N GLY A 609 -21.43 -15.83 -9.51
CA GLY A 609 -21.18 -14.39 -9.59
C GLY A 609 -22.37 -13.60 -10.12
N PHE A 610 -23.24 -14.20 -10.94
CA PHE A 610 -24.15 -13.40 -11.77
C PHE A 610 -25.62 -13.81 -11.70
N LEU A 611 -25.97 -14.94 -11.08
CA LEU A 611 -27.36 -15.37 -10.97
C LEU A 611 -28.23 -14.34 -10.22
N ALA A 612 -29.28 -13.84 -10.87
CA ALA A 612 -30.40 -13.19 -10.22
C ALA A 612 -31.63 -14.11 -10.13
N LEU A 613 -32.45 -13.91 -9.10
CA LEU A 613 -33.76 -14.55 -8.89
C LEU A 613 -34.84 -13.49 -8.63
N GLU A 614 -36.09 -13.83 -8.92
CA GLU A 614 -37.28 -13.01 -8.60
C GLU A 614 -37.75 -13.22 -7.15
N ASP A 615 -36.82 -13.28 -6.19
CA ASP A 615 -37.11 -13.45 -4.75
C ASP A 615 -36.95 -12.13 -3.95
N GLY A 616 -36.51 -11.06 -4.62
CA GLY A 616 -36.31 -9.73 -4.05
C GLY A 616 -35.00 -9.55 -3.25
N VAL A 617 -34.18 -10.60 -3.10
CA VAL A 617 -32.93 -10.57 -2.31
C VAL A 617 -31.72 -11.04 -3.10
N THR A 618 -31.89 -12.00 -4.01
CA THR A 618 -30.84 -12.56 -4.87
C THR A 618 -30.80 -11.76 -6.18
N ASN A 619 -30.37 -10.51 -6.13
CA ASN A 619 -30.54 -9.57 -7.26
C ASN A 619 -29.40 -9.61 -8.31
N GLY A 620 -28.55 -10.65 -8.30
CA GLY A 620 -27.43 -10.78 -9.23
C GLY A 620 -26.27 -9.81 -8.94
N ASN A 621 -25.39 -9.64 -9.92
CA ASN A 621 -24.21 -8.77 -9.87
C ASN A 621 -23.23 -9.02 -8.70
N PHE A 622 -23.21 -10.21 -8.12
CA PHE A 622 -22.28 -10.56 -7.03
C PHE A 622 -20.82 -10.42 -7.47
N GLY A 623 -20.48 -10.84 -8.69
CA GLY A 623 -19.14 -10.70 -9.27
C GLY A 623 -18.76 -9.23 -9.50
N LEU A 624 -19.69 -8.36 -9.89
CA LEU A 624 -19.45 -6.92 -9.98
C LEU A 624 -19.27 -6.31 -8.57
N ALA A 625 -20.06 -6.74 -7.60
CA ALA A 625 -19.90 -6.32 -6.20
C ALA A 625 -18.54 -6.74 -5.62
N ASP A 626 -18.04 -7.93 -5.98
CA ASP A 626 -16.71 -8.40 -5.60
C ASP A 626 -15.61 -7.49 -6.15
N GLN A 627 -15.71 -7.11 -7.43
CA GLN A 627 -14.76 -6.18 -8.07
C GLN A 627 -14.76 -4.81 -7.37
N ILE A 628 -15.94 -4.28 -7.03
CA ILE A 628 -16.09 -3.00 -6.32
C ILE A 628 -15.55 -3.09 -4.90
N THR A 629 -15.76 -4.21 -4.20
CA THR A 629 -15.24 -4.45 -2.85
C THR A 629 -13.71 -4.59 -2.85
N ALA A 630 -13.15 -5.23 -3.87
CA ALA A 630 -11.71 -5.27 -4.06
C ALA A 630 -11.14 -3.87 -4.33
N LEU A 631 -11.84 -3.04 -5.11
CA LEU A 631 -11.46 -1.64 -5.31
C LEU A 631 -11.54 -0.82 -4.00
N ASP A 632 -12.54 -1.07 -3.16
CA ASP A 632 -12.65 -0.45 -1.83
C ASP A 632 -11.48 -0.84 -0.91
N TRP A 633 -11.10 -2.12 -0.95
CA TRP A 633 -9.91 -2.59 -0.23
C TRP A 633 -8.66 -1.88 -0.73
N VAL A 634 -8.49 -1.74 -2.04
CA VAL A 634 -7.36 -1.02 -2.66
C VAL A 634 -7.35 0.43 -2.22
N LYS A 635 -8.48 1.16 -2.31
CA LYS A 635 -8.56 2.55 -1.84
C LYS A 635 -8.12 2.71 -0.39
N LYS A 636 -8.53 1.79 0.48
CA LYS A 636 -8.19 1.84 1.91
C LYS A 636 -6.73 1.49 2.19
N ASN A 637 -6.14 0.55 1.44
CA ASN A 637 -4.90 -0.12 1.86
C ASN A 637 -3.69 0.08 0.94
N ILE A 638 -3.87 0.47 -0.33
CA ILE A 638 -2.79 0.44 -1.34
C ILE A 638 -1.64 1.39 -1.04
N HIS A 639 -1.89 2.46 -0.26
CA HIS A 639 -0.86 3.37 0.21
C HIS A 639 0.20 2.70 1.08
N LYS A 640 -0.08 1.56 1.72
CA LYS A 640 0.92 0.76 2.44
C LYS A 640 1.85 -0.01 1.51
N PHE A 641 1.40 -0.28 0.28
CA PHE A 641 2.15 -0.94 -0.78
C PHE A 641 2.75 0.05 -1.79
N GLY A 642 2.76 1.33 -1.45
CA GLY A 642 3.35 2.39 -2.26
C GLY A 642 2.43 2.97 -3.34
N GLY A 643 1.17 2.56 -3.41
CA GLY A 643 0.20 3.07 -4.38
C GLY A 643 -0.57 4.30 -3.91
N ASP A 644 -0.99 5.16 -4.83
CA ASP A 644 -1.78 6.36 -4.55
C ASP A 644 -3.27 6.06 -4.74
N PRO A 645 -4.09 6.04 -3.66
CA PRO A 645 -5.51 5.68 -3.74
C PRO A 645 -6.36 6.70 -4.50
N GLU A 646 -5.81 7.89 -4.81
CA GLU A 646 -6.48 8.91 -5.64
C GLU A 646 -6.10 8.84 -7.12
N ARG A 647 -5.10 8.02 -7.49
CA ARG A 647 -4.67 7.83 -8.88
C ARG A 647 -4.78 6.37 -9.28
N ILE A 648 -6.00 5.86 -9.22
CA ILE A 648 -6.35 4.50 -9.66
C ILE A 648 -6.86 4.57 -11.11
N THR A 649 -6.28 3.73 -11.96
CA THR A 649 -6.74 3.42 -13.31
C THR A 649 -7.26 2.00 -13.32
N ILE A 650 -8.57 1.81 -13.54
CA ILE A 650 -9.13 0.47 -13.76
C ILE A 650 -8.90 0.06 -15.21
N PHE A 651 -8.56 -1.19 -15.45
CA PHE A 651 -8.39 -1.72 -16.80
C PHE A 651 -8.74 -3.21 -16.84
N GLY A 652 -9.22 -3.66 -17.98
CA GLY A 652 -9.67 -5.04 -18.14
C GLY A 652 -9.89 -5.35 -19.61
N GLN A 653 -9.85 -6.64 -19.95
CA GLN A 653 -9.96 -7.11 -21.33
C GLN A 653 -11.20 -7.99 -21.50
N SER A 654 -11.87 -7.90 -22.66
CA SER A 654 -13.06 -8.71 -22.97
C SER A 654 -14.19 -8.50 -21.94
N ALA A 655 -14.67 -9.55 -21.27
CA ALA A 655 -15.60 -9.43 -20.14
C ALA A 655 -15.06 -8.52 -19.02
N GLY A 656 -13.75 -8.43 -18.82
CA GLY A 656 -13.13 -7.46 -17.91
C GLY A 656 -13.24 -6.02 -18.40
N ALA A 657 -13.28 -5.79 -19.71
CA ALA A 657 -13.60 -4.46 -20.27
C ALA A 657 -15.08 -4.12 -20.07
N ALA A 658 -15.98 -5.10 -20.18
CA ALA A 658 -17.39 -4.94 -19.83
C ALA A 658 -17.57 -4.62 -18.33
N SER A 659 -16.79 -5.25 -17.44
CA SER A 659 -16.70 -4.85 -16.02
C SER A 659 -16.27 -3.40 -15.86
N VAL A 660 -15.20 -2.97 -16.56
CA VAL A 660 -14.75 -1.57 -16.52
C VAL A 660 -15.87 -0.63 -16.95
N ARG A 661 -16.59 -0.94 -18.04
CA ARG A 661 -17.76 -0.17 -18.49
C ARG A 661 -18.85 -0.12 -17.44
N ALA A 662 -19.17 -1.25 -16.81
CA ALA A 662 -20.15 -1.34 -15.74
C ALA A 662 -19.74 -0.56 -14.49
N MET A 663 -18.45 -0.53 -14.15
CA MET A 663 -17.93 0.28 -13.04
C MET A 663 -18.00 1.78 -13.33
N ILE A 664 -17.91 2.20 -14.61
CA ILE A 664 -18.20 3.60 -14.99
C ILE A 664 -19.70 3.90 -14.85
N ALA A 665 -20.57 2.97 -15.23
CA ALA A 665 -22.02 3.14 -15.08
C ALA A 665 -22.51 3.07 -13.62
N SER A 666 -21.77 2.37 -12.75
CA SER A 666 -22.21 2.07 -11.40
C SER A 666 -22.08 3.26 -10.44
N PRO A 667 -23.17 3.69 -9.76
CA PRO A 667 -23.08 4.70 -8.71
C PRO A 667 -22.24 4.23 -7.51
N LYS A 668 -22.03 2.92 -7.34
CA LYS A 668 -21.18 2.35 -6.28
C LYS A 668 -19.69 2.42 -6.61
N ALA A 669 -19.30 2.73 -7.84
CA ALA A 669 -17.91 2.65 -8.28
C ALA A 669 -17.35 3.94 -8.91
N ILE A 670 -18.17 4.74 -9.61
CA ILE A 670 -17.72 5.84 -10.47
C ILE A 670 -16.76 6.86 -9.83
N SER A 671 -16.84 7.09 -8.51
CA SER A 671 -15.96 8.05 -7.80
C SER A 671 -14.73 7.40 -7.16
N LYS A 672 -14.45 6.13 -7.44
CA LYS A 672 -13.39 5.35 -6.80
C LYS A 672 -12.12 5.21 -7.65
N PHE A 673 -12.16 5.63 -8.91
CA PHE A 673 -11.03 5.61 -9.83
C PHE A 673 -11.03 6.90 -10.67
N ALA A 674 -9.87 7.26 -11.22
CA ALA A 674 -9.69 8.49 -11.99
C ALA A 674 -9.63 8.23 -13.50
N ALA A 675 -9.32 7.00 -13.90
CA ALA A 675 -9.22 6.64 -15.32
C ALA A 675 -9.63 5.19 -15.58
N ALA A 676 -9.99 4.89 -16.82
CA ALA A 676 -10.44 3.59 -17.27
C ALA A 676 -9.81 3.19 -18.62
N ILE A 677 -9.44 1.92 -18.75
CA ILE A 677 -8.96 1.32 -19.99
C ILE A 677 -9.71 0.01 -20.30
N PRO A 678 -10.88 0.08 -20.95
CA PRO A 678 -11.56 -1.12 -21.44
C PRO A 678 -10.90 -1.61 -22.75
N LEU A 679 -10.21 -2.75 -22.69
CA LEU A 679 -9.52 -3.39 -23.83
C LEU A 679 -10.46 -4.36 -24.55
N SER A 680 -10.72 -4.11 -25.83
CA SER A 680 -11.64 -4.92 -26.65
C SER A 680 -13.00 -5.07 -25.97
N ASN A 681 -13.65 -3.93 -25.72
CA ASN A 681 -14.94 -3.86 -25.03
C ASN A 681 -16.04 -4.53 -25.85
N LEU A 682 -16.80 -5.41 -25.19
CA LEU A 682 -17.91 -6.14 -25.79
C LEU A 682 -19.18 -5.27 -25.79
N GLY A 683 -19.86 -5.21 -26.92
CA GLY A 683 -21.11 -4.48 -27.08
C GLY A 683 -21.82 -4.78 -28.40
N GLY A 684 -22.87 -4.03 -28.70
CA GLY A 684 -23.47 -4.00 -30.04
C GLY A 684 -24.43 -5.16 -30.26
N ILE A 685 -24.17 -6.00 -31.25
CA ILE A 685 -25.09 -7.06 -31.68
C ILE A 685 -24.69 -8.45 -31.17
N ASN A 686 -25.66 -9.37 -31.17
CA ASN A 686 -25.48 -10.80 -30.86
C ASN A 686 -24.75 -11.05 -29.54
N TYR A 687 -23.60 -11.75 -29.59
CA TYR A 687 -22.81 -12.12 -28.43
C TYR A 687 -22.39 -10.91 -27.59
N GLY A 688 -22.13 -9.75 -28.22
CA GLY A 688 -21.68 -8.54 -27.54
C GLY A 688 -22.79 -7.76 -26.83
N THR A 689 -24.05 -7.87 -27.27
CA THR A 689 -25.16 -7.01 -26.82
C THR A 689 -25.25 -6.92 -25.31
N THR A 690 -25.25 -8.06 -24.62
CA THR A 690 -25.52 -8.14 -23.18
C THR A 690 -24.39 -7.66 -22.29
N TYR A 691 -23.24 -7.31 -22.87
CA TYR A 691 -22.09 -6.75 -22.14
C TYR A 691 -22.14 -5.23 -22.04
N SER A 692 -22.90 -4.57 -22.92
CA SER A 692 -23.10 -3.11 -22.92
C SER A 692 -24.56 -2.69 -22.73
N LYS A 693 -25.50 -3.62 -22.91
CA LYS A 693 -26.93 -3.47 -22.60
C LYS A 693 -27.36 -4.54 -21.58
N TYR A 694 -27.49 -4.13 -20.32
CA TYR A 694 -27.75 -4.97 -19.16
C TYR A 694 -29.21 -5.42 -19.11
N MET A 695 -29.44 -6.67 -18.76
CA MET A 695 -30.79 -7.24 -18.67
C MET A 695 -31.48 -6.78 -17.38
N THR A 696 -32.81 -6.75 -17.37
CA THR A 696 -33.55 -6.81 -16.11
C THR A 696 -33.41 -8.19 -15.46
N ILE A 697 -33.67 -8.28 -14.15
CA ILE A 697 -33.70 -9.58 -13.43
C ILE A 697 -34.70 -10.55 -14.09
N GLU A 698 -35.87 -10.05 -14.50
CA GLU A 698 -36.90 -10.85 -15.17
C GLU A 698 -36.41 -11.42 -16.52
N GLU A 699 -35.67 -10.63 -17.30
CA GLU A 699 -35.09 -11.08 -18.57
C GLU A 699 -34.02 -12.15 -18.35
N GLU A 700 -33.15 -12.00 -17.34
CA GLU A 700 -32.17 -13.03 -17.00
C GLU A 700 -32.86 -14.32 -16.53
N MET A 701 -33.88 -14.21 -15.67
CA MET A 701 -34.66 -15.35 -15.19
C MET A 701 -35.29 -16.14 -16.34
N LYS A 702 -35.88 -15.46 -17.32
CA LYS A 702 -36.41 -16.08 -18.55
C LYS A 702 -35.31 -16.73 -19.39
N LYS A 703 -34.15 -16.08 -19.52
CA LYS A 703 -33.06 -16.55 -20.38
C LYS A 703 -32.34 -17.76 -19.81
N VAL A 704 -31.98 -17.72 -18.53
CA VAL A 704 -31.12 -18.71 -17.87
C VAL A 704 -31.58 -19.14 -16.48
N GLY A 705 -32.12 -18.24 -15.65
CA GLY A 705 -32.44 -18.55 -14.23
C GLY A 705 -33.41 -19.72 -14.07
N ASN A 706 -34.53 -19.71 -14.79
CA ASN A 706 -35.51 -20.81 -14.76
C ASN A 706 -34.95 -22.15 -15.25
N LYS A 707 -34.00 -22.13 -16.20
CA LYS A 707 -33.36 -23.34 -16.70
C LYS A 707 -32.38 -23.91 -15.69
N ILE A 708 -31.66 -23.06 -14.97
CA ILE A 708 -30.76 -23.46 -13.88
C ILE A 708 -31.59 -24.11 -12.77
N LEU A 709 -32.66 -23.45 -12.32
CA LEU A 709 -33.57 -24.00 -11.30
C LEU A 709 -34.16 -25.35 -11.69
N ALA A 710 -34.59 -25.50 -12.95
CA ALA A 710 -35.11 -26.76 -13.45
C ALA A 710 -34.03 -27.86 -13.49
N ALA A 711 -32.83 -27.53 -13.99
CA ALA A 711 -31.71 -28.47 -14.09
C ALA A 711 -31.21 -28.94 -12.71
N THR A 712 -31.41 -28.13 -11.67
CA THR A 712 -31.01 -28.44 -10.30
C THR A 712 -32.14 -28.96 -9.41
N ASN A 713 -33.34 -29.16 -9.96
CA ASN A 713 -34.57 -29.51 -9.20
C ASN A 713 -34.89 -28.51 -8.07
N CYS A 714 -34.59 -27.22 -8.28
CA CYS A 714 -34.87 -26.15 -7.32
C CYS A 714 -36.09 -25.30 -7.68
N THR A 715 -36.75 -25.52 -8.82
CA THR A 715 -37.89 -24.71 -9.29
C THR A 715 -39.00 -24.57 -8.24
N ASP A 716 -39.47 -25.70 -7.70
CA ASP A 716 -40.61 -25.75 -6.76
C ASP A 716 -40.17 -25.74 -5.29
N ALA A 717 -38.90 -25.45 -5.02
CA ALA A 717 -38.39 -25.36 -3.65
C ALA A 717 -39.04 -24.17 -2.91
N ALA A 718 -39.35 -24.34 -1.62
CA ALA A 718 -39.89 -23.26 -0.79
C ALA A 718 -38.97 -22.02 -0.74
N SER A 719 -37.66 -22.25 -0.86
CA SER A 719 -36.64 -21.22 -1.07
C SER A 719 -35.70 -21.71 -2.17
N GLN A 720 -35.80 -21.11 -3.35
CA GLN A 720 -34.98 -21.46 -4.51
C GLN A 720 -33.49 -21.22 -4.22
N VAL A 721 -33.16 -20.10 -3.58
CA VAL A 721 -31.78 -19.75 -3.20
C VAL A 721 -31.19 -20.76 -2.20
N ASP A 722 -31.95 -21.20 -1.19
CA ASP A 722 -31.46 -22.18 -0.21
C ASP A 722 -31.31 -23.57 -0.81
N CYS A 723 -32.20 -23.95 -1.74
CA CYS A 723 -32.02 -25.15 -2.54
C CYS A 723 -30.70 -25.10 -3.32
N LEU A 724 -30.43 -24.02 -4.05
CA LEU A 724 -29.18 -23.85 -4.81
C LEU A 724 -27.94 -23.80 -3.90
N ARG A 725 -28.03 -23.23 -2.70
CA ARG A 725 -26.95 -23.24 -1.69
C ARG A 725 -26.60 -24.65 -1.21
N SER A 726 -27.56 -25.56 -1.19
CA SER A 726 -27.33 -26.95 -0.75
C SER A 726 -26.59 -27.81 -1.77
N ILE A 727 -26.47 -27.36 -3.02
CA ILE A 727 -25.84 -28.11 -4.11
C ILE A 727 -24.32 -28.00 -4.01
N GLN A 728 -23.61 -29.10 -4.27
CA GLN A 728 -22.16 -29.07 -4.36
C GLN A 728 -21.70 -28.09 -5.44
N ALA A 729 -20.69 -27.28 -5.11
CA ALA A 729 -20.24 -26.21 -6.00
C ALA A 729 -19.83 -26.71 -7.40
N SER A 730 -19.13 -27.84 -7.49
CA SER A 730 -18.76 -28.47 -8.77
C SER A 730 -19.97 -28.92 -9.59
N THR A 731 -21.03 -29.43 -8.94
CA THR A 731 -22.27 -29.82 -9.62
C THR A 731 -22.98 -28.60 -10.19
N LEU A 732 -23.08 -27.51 -9.41
CA LEU A 732 -23.72 -26.28 -9.87
C LEU A 732 -22.91 -25.59 -10.99
N SER A 733 -21.58 -25.56 -10.87
CA SER A 733 -20.66 -25.08 -11.89
C SER A 733 -20.76 -25.88 -13.20
N GLY A 734 -21.05 -27.18 -13.10
CA GLY A 734 -21.20 -28.09 -14.23
C GLY A 734 -22.57 -28.08 -14.92
N VAL A 735 -23.52 -27.25 -14.47
CA VAL A 735 -24.83 -27.12 -15.13
C VAL A 735 -24.64 -26.53 -16.54
N GLY A 736 -25.26 -27.15 -17.55
CA GLY A 736 -25.07 -26.76 -18.95
C GLY A 736 -25.61 -25.36 -19.32
N THR A 737 -26.42 -24.75 -18.45
CA THR A 737 -26.83 -23.34 -18.55
C THR A 737 -26.16 -22.55 -17.43
N VAL A 738 -25.55 -21.42 -17.77
CA VAL A 738 -24.78 -20.57 -16.84
C VAL A 738 -25.37 -19.16 -16.83
N ALA A 739 -25.52 -18.57 -15.65
CA ALA A 739 -25.80 -17.14 -15.52
C ALA A 739 -24.48 -16.38 -15.63
N SER A 740 -24.36 -15.47 -16.61
CA SER A 740 -23.12 -14.74 -16.89
C SER A 740 -23.44 -13.35 -17.44
N PHE A 741 -24.50 -12.73 -16.92
CA PHE A 741 -24.99 -11.43 -17.36
C PHE A 741 -24.92 -10.43 -16.22
N LEU A 742 -24.62 -9.18 -16.57
CA LEU A 742 -24.88 -8.06 -15.67
C LEU A 742 -26.36 -7.70 -15.77
N VAL A 743 -26.97 -7.41 -14.64
CA VAL A 743 -28.40 -7.08 -14.55
C VAL A 743 -28.65 -5.69 -13.96
N VAL A 744 -29.75 -5.06 -14.34
CA VAL A 744 -30.25 -3.84 -13.70
C VAL A 744 -30.90 -4.22 -12.38
N ASP A 745 -30.11 -4.16 -11.31
CA ASP A 745 -30.51 -4.55 -9.94
C ASP A 745 -30.97 -3.36 -9.09
N GLY A 746 -30.88 -2.13 -9.61
CA GLY A 746 -31.25 -0.90 -8.92
C GLY A 746 -30.26 -0.47 -7.83
N THR A 747 -29.14 -1.19 -7.64
CA THR A 747 -28.13 -0.92 -6.60
C THR A 747 -26.74 -0.71 -7.19
N TYR A 748 -26.23 -1.70 -7.92
CA TYR A 748 -24.93 -1.63 -8.59
C TYR A 748 -25.10 -1.12 -10.02
N LEU A 749 -26.19 -1.47 -10.69
CA LEU A 749 -26.56 -0.93 -12.00
C LEU A 749 -28.01 -0.44 -11.94
N VAL A 750 -28.19 0.85 -12.23
CA VAL A 750 -29.49 1.54 -12.12
C VAL A 750 -30.11 1.87 -13.48
N SER A 751 -29.38 1.60 -14.55
CA SER A 751 -29.79 1.76 -15.95
C SER A 751 -29.32 0.54 -16.73
N ASP A 752 -29.97 0.28 -17.86
CA ASP A 752 -29.62 -0.82 -18.77
C ASP A 752 -28.36 -0.53 -19.59
N GLU A 753 -27.82 0.68 -19.56
CA GLU A 753 -26.56 1.01 -20.22
C GLU A 753 -25.81 2.16 -19.52
N LEU A 754 -24.58 2.42 -19.99
CA LEU A 754 -23.80 3.59 -19.57
C LEU A 754 -24.41 4.87 -20.17
N GLU A 755 -24.91 5.76 -19.30
CA GLU A 755 -25.55 7.01 -19.70
C GLU A 755 -24.54 8.04 -20.25
N LEU A 756 -24.49 8.13 -21.59
CA LEU A 756 -23.61 9.04 -22.35
C LEU A 756 -24.36 10.18 -23.05
N SER A 757 -25.69 10.18 -23.05
CA SER A 757 -26.50 11.19 -23.76
C SER A 757 -26.66 12.48 -22.93
N LYS A 758 -26.72 12.34 -21.60
CA LYS A 758 -27.05 13.43 -20.67
C LYS A 758 -26.38 13.29 -19.31
N GLY A 759 -26.41 14.37 -18.53
CA GLY A 759 -25.90 14.41 -17.15
C GLY A 759 -24.54 15.10 -17.01
N PRO A 760 -24.03 15.24 -15.77
CA PRO A 760 -22.78 15.95 -15.49
C PRO A 760 -21.55 15.12 -15.85
N THR A 761 -20.48 15.76 -16.35
CA THR A 761 -19.21 15.09 -16.68
C THR A 761 -18.79 14.10 -15.59
N LEU A 762 -18.59 12.84 -16.00
CA LEU A 762 -18.08 11.78 -15.15
C LEU A 762 -16.60 12.04 -14.85
N PRO A 763 -16.13 11.80 -13.61
CA PRO A 763 -14.77 12.11 -13.18
C PRO A 763 -13.74 11.07 -13.67
N VAL A 764 -13.80 10.69 -14.95
CA VAL A 764 -13.02 9.57 -15.53
C VAL A 764 -12.37 10.00 -16.84
N HIS A 765 -11.06 9.77 -16.93
CA HIS A 765 -10.31 9.78 -18.19
C HIS A 765 -10.42 8.41 -18.87
N LEU A 766 -10.63 8.37 -20.18
CA LEU A 766 -10.85 7.12 -20.93
C LEU A 766 -9.77 6.88 -21.98
N MET A 767 -9.23 5.67 -22.02
CA MET A 767 -8.48 5.17 -23.16
C MET A 767 -9.10 3.85 -23.61
N ILE A 768 -9.66 3.79 -24.81
CA ILE A 768 -10.47 2.65 -25.29
C ILE A 768 -9.94 2.18 -26.64
N GLY A 769 -10.10 0.90 -26.95
CA GLY A 769 -9.70 0.39 -28.25
C GLY A 769 -9.81 -1.12 -28.38
N THR A 770 -9.62 -1.59 -29.60
CA THR A 770 -9.83 -2.99 -30.02
C THR A 770 -8.57 -3.55 -30.68
N ALA A 771 -8.47 -4.86 -30.81
CA ALA A 771 -7.62 -5.46 -31.84
C ALA A 771 -8.29 -5.26 -33.21
N ARG A 772 -7.51 -5.17 -34.29
CA ARG A 772 -8.05 -4.90 -35.64
C ARG A 772 -9.09 -5.95 -36.06
N ASP A 773 -8.91 -7.20 -35.65
CA ASP A 773 -9.75 -8.33 -36.05
C ASP A 773 -10.31 -9.09 -34.83
N ASP A 774 -10.68 -8.39 -33.77
CA ASP A 774 -11.21 -8.95 -32.51
C ASP A 774 -12.28 -10.04 -32.75
N GLY A 775 -13.21 -9.79 -33.67
CA GLY A 775 -14.30 -10.70 -34.00
C GLY A 775 -13.88 -12.04 -34.59
N ALA A 776 -12.66 -12.15 -35.14
CA ALA A 776 -12.15 -13.38 -35.73
C ALA A 776 -12.13 -14.55 -34.73
N ALA A 777 -11.89 -14.25 -33.44
CA ALA A 777 -11.86 -15.26 -32.38
C ALA A 777 -13.25 -15.85 -32.03
N PHE A 778 -14.34 -15.20 -32.46
CA PHE A 778 -15.71 -15.51 -32.02
C PHE A 778 -16.55 -16.27 -33.05
N ILE A 779 -16.06 -16.45 -34.27
CA ILE A 779 -16.86 -16.94 -35.40
C ILE A 779 -16.50 -18.35 -35.87
N GLY A 780 -15.40 -18.93 -35.35
CA GLY A 780 -14.86 -20.21 -35.81
C GLY A 780 -14.47 -20.21 -37.31
N TYR A 781 -13.71 -21.19 -37.78
CA TYR A 781 -13.38 -21.27 -39.21
C TYR A 781 -14.52 -21.93 -40.01
N PRO A 782 -15.00 -21.34 -41.12
CA PRO A 782 -16.12 -21.88 -41.89
C PRO A 782 -15.77 -23.20 -42.57
N THR A 783 -16.67 -24.18 -42.45
CA THR A 783 -16.60 -25.48 -43.13
C THR A 783 -17.42 -25.52 -44.43
N THR A 784 -18.08 -24.41 -44.78
CA THR A 784 -18.94 -24.26 -45.95
C THR A 784 -18.61 -22.96 -46.68
N THR A 785 -18.92 -22.90 -47.98
CA THR A 785 -18.85 -21.68 -48.80
C THR A 785 -20.20 -20.96 -48.89
N ASN A 786 -21.26 -21.53 -48.31
CA ASN A 786 -22.58 -20.90 -48.27
C ASN A 786 -22.61 -19.83 -47.18
N GLN A 787 -22.59 -18.56 -47.60
CA GLN A 787 -22.58 -17.40 -46.70
C GLN A 787 -23.75 -17.38 -45.72
N SER A 788 -24.99 -17.47 -46.21
CA SER A 788 -26.17 -17.36 -45.35
C SER A 788 -26.26 -18.50 -44.34
N ALA A 789 -25.86 -19.71 -44.73
CA ALA A 789 -25.81 -20.85 -43.80
C ALA A 789 -24.77 -20.63 -42.69
N TYR A 790 -23.58 -20.14 -43.05
CA TYR A 790 -22.52 -19.87 -42.07
C TYR A 790 -22.88 -18.72 -41.14
N LEU A 791 -23.34 -17.58 -41.66
CA LEU A 791 -23.77 -16.45 -40.84
C LEU A 791 -24.93 -16.82 -39.92
N GLY A 792 -25.93 -17.54 -40.44
CA GLY A 792 -27.05 -18.04 -39.64
C GLY A 792 -26.61 -18.97 -38.51
N SER A 793 -25.56 -19.78 -38.71
CA SER A 793 -25.01 -20.64 -37.64
C SER A 793 -24.36 -19.84 -36.50
N LEU A 794 -23.95 -18.60 -36.77
CA LEU A 794 -23.36 -17.68 -35.81
C LEU A 794 -24.38 -16.67 -35.24
N GLY A 795 -25.62 -16.73 -35.71
CA GLY A 795 -26.68 -15.78 -35.35
C GLY A 795 -26.56 -14.41 -36.03
N PHE A 796 -25.74 -14.28 -37.08
CA PHE A 796 -25.68 -13.05 -37.87
C PHE A 796 -26.68 -13.09 -39.02
N ASP A 797 -27.34 -11.96 -39.25
CA ASP A 797 -28.07 -11.70 -40.49
C ASP A 797 -27.09 -11.54 -41.66
N THR A 798 -27.58 -11.77 -42.88
CA THR A 798 -26.77 -11.53 -44.07
C THR A 798 -26.60 -10.02 -44.27
N PRO A 799 -25.38 -9.46 -44.20
CA PRO A 799 -25.18 -8.03 -44.34
C PRO A 799 -25.37 -7.59 -45.80
N LEU A 800 -25.56 -6.29 -46.00
CA LEU A 800 -25.49 -5.68 -47.33
C LEU A 800 -24.11 -5.91 -47.94
N ALA A 801 -24.07 -6.51 -49.13
CA ALA A 801 -22.82 -6.93 -49.78
C ALA A 801 -21.91 -5.75 -50.11
N GLU A 802 -22.47 -4.57 -50.38
CA GLU A 802 -21.69 -3.33 -50.59
C GLU A 802 -20.97 -2.86 -49.32
N LEU A 803 -21.49 -3.16 -48.12
CA LEU A 803 -20.88 -2.79 -46.85
C LEU A 803 -19.82 -3.81 -46.43
N PHE A 804 -20.13 -5.09 -46.59
CA PHE A 804 -19.28 -6.22 -46.22
C PHE A 804 -19.05 -7.16 -47.42
N PRO A 805 -18.23 -6.74 -48.40
CA PRO A 805 -17.93 -7.58 -49.55
C PRO A 805 -17.06 -8.78 -49.15
N ILE A 806 -17.37 -9.95 -49.70
CA ILE A 806 -16.50 -11.13 -49.59
C ILE A 806 -15.29 -10.94 -50.52
N PRO A 807 -14.05 -10.97 -50.02
CA PRO A 807 -12.86 -10.87 -50.86
C PRO A 807 -12.82 -11.95 -51.94
N ASP A 808 -12.52 -11.56 -53.19
CA ASP A 808 -12.35 -12.51 -54.28
C ASP A 808 -10.96 -13.15 -54.24
N ILE A 809 -10.83 -14.16 -53.38
CA ILE A 809 -9.61 -14.96 -53.23
C ILE A 809 -9.84 -16.43 -53.60
N THR A 810 -8.76 -17.17 -53.85
CA THR A 810 -8.81 -18.59 -54.23
C THR A 810 -9.48 -19.45 -53.17
N ASN A 811 -9.12 -19.24 -51.90
CA ASN A 811 -9.73 -19.96 -50.79
C ASN A 811 -11.05 -19.29 -50.37
N LYS A 812 -12.16 -19.77 -50.93
CA LYS A 812 -13.49 -19.19 -50.70
C LYS A 812 -13.95 -19.25 -49.23
N THR A 813 -13.56 -20.26 -48.47
CA THR A 813 -13.87 -20.32 -47.02
C THR A 813 -13.07 -19.28 -46.24
N LEU A 814 -11.81 -19.03 -46.61
CA LEU A 814 -11.02 -17.93 -46.03
C LEU A 814 -11.62 -16.57 -46.39
N GLY A 815 -12.12 -16.39 -47.62
CA GLY A 815 -12.77 -15.15 -48.03
C GLY A 815 -14.03 -14.90 -47.20
N LEU A 816 -14.84 -15.94 -47.00
CA LEU A 816 -16.01 -15.88 -46.12
C LEU A 816 -15.63 -15.60 -44.66
N PHE A 817 -14.59 -16.24 -44.14
CA PHE A 817 -14.06 -15.97 -42.78
C PHE A 817 -13.61 -14.52 -42.64
N ASN A 818 -12.88 -13.97 -43.61
CA ASN A 818 -12.38 -12.60 -43.57
C ASN A 818 -13.53 -11.59 -43.48
N MET A 819 -14.52 -11.70 -44.36
CA MET A 819 -15.70 -10.84 -44.32
C MET A 819 -16.46 -10.97 -42.99
N THR A 820 -16.69 -12.20 -42.52
CA THR A 820 -17.40 -12.44 -41.25
C THR A 820 -16.59 -11.97 -40.04
N ALA A 821 -15.26 -12.04 -40.06
CA ALA A 821 -14.40 -11.55 -38.99
C ALA A 821 -14.49 -10.03 -38.87
N ARG A 822 -14.52 -9.33 -40.01
CA ARG A 822 -14.77 -7.88 -40.07
C ARG A 822 -16.17 -7.52 -39.58
N LEU A 823 -17.20 -8.23 -40.04
CA LEU A 823 -18.59 -8.09 -39.56
C LEU A 823 -18.70 -8.28 -38.04
N ALA A 824 -18.10 -9.34 -37.50
CA ALA A 824 -18.10 -9.62 -36.08
C ALA A 824 -17.29 -8.57 -35.30
N THR A 825 -16.16 -8.10 -35.83
CA THR A 825 -15.37 -7.04 -35.18
C THR A 825 -16.16 -5.74 -35.10
N ASP A 826 -16.81 -5.35 -36.19
CA ASP A 826 -17.64 -4.14 -36.26
C ASP A 826 -18.84 -4.25 -35.33
N GLY A 827 -19.60 -5.34 -35.45
CA GLY A 827 -20.84 -5.55 -34.72
C GLY A 827 -20.68 -5.81 -33.21
N ILE A 828 -19.58 -6.45 -32.78
CA ILE A 828 -19.39 -6.89 -31.38
C ILE A 828 -18.46 -5.94 -30.59
N PHE A 829 -17.60 -5.17 -31.26
CA PHE A 829 -16.58 -4.35 -30.60
C PHE A 829 -16.53 -2.92 -31.13
N ARG A 830 -16.07 -2.77 -32.38
CA ARG A 830 -15.60 -1.50 -32.93
C ARG A 830 -16.71 -0.45 -33.01
N CYS A 831 -17.92 -0.79 -33.49
CA CYS A 831 -18.95 0.24 -33.69
C CYS A 831 -19.45 0.83 -32.37
N ILE A 832 -19.62 0.00 -31.33
CA ILE A 832 -20.02 0.49 -30.01
C ILE A 832 -18.93 1.33 -29.34
N ASP A 833 -17.66 0.97 -29.49
CA ASP A 833 -16.56 1.74 -28.90
C ASP A 833 -16.39 3.09 -29.61
N GLN A 834 -16.55 3.12 -30.93
CA GLN A 834 -16.59 4.36 -31.71
C GLN A 834 -17.78 5.24 -31.30
N ALA A 835 -18.98 4.67 -31.16
CA ALA A 835 -20.16 5.40 -30.70
C ALA A 835 -20.03 5.90 -29.25
N THR A 836 -19.43 5.09 -28.37
CA THR A 836 -19.14 5.45 -26.97
C THR A 836 -18.23 6.67 -26.93
N THR A 837 -17.17 6.67 -27.73
CA THR A 837 -16.22 7.78 -27.85
C THR A 837 -16.90 9.04 -28.40
N TYR A 838 -17.69 8.89 -29.46
CA TYR A 838 -18.42 9.99 -30.08
C TYR A 838 -19.41 10.64 -29.11
N ALA A 839 -20.22 9.85 -28.42
CA ALA A 839 -21.21 10.33 -27.46
C ALA A 839 -20.55 11.01 -26.26
N ALA A 840 -19.50 10.39 -25.71
CA ALA A 840 -18.77 10.97 -24.59
C ALA A 840 -18.18 12.35 -24.90
N LEU A 841 -17.60 12.52 -26.09
CA LEU A 841 -17.03 13.80 -26.54
C LEU A 841 -18.11 14.81 -26.97
N SER A 842 -19.20 14.34 -27.56
CA SER A 842 -20.25 15.23 -28.07
C SER A 842 -21.08 15.89 -26.96
N ASN A 843 -21.20 15.19 -25.82
CA ASN A 843 -22.00 15.58 -24.66
C ASN A 843 -21.15 15.89 -23.42
N ASP A 844 -19.82 16.07 -23.58
CA ASP A 844 -18.88 16.41 -22.51
C ASP A 844 -18.99 15.49 -21.27
N ARG A 845 -19.20 14.18 -21.49
CA ARG A 845 -19.47 13.20 -20.42
C ARG A 845 -18.22 12.66 -19.76
N LEU A 846 -17.08 12.66 -20.44
CA LEU A 846 -15.81 12.11 -19.93
C LEU A 846 -14.72 13.17 -20.00
N GLY A 847 -13.61 12.93 -19.29
CA GLY A 847 -12.41 13.78 -19.35
C GLY A 847 -11.69 13.64 -20.70
N SER A 848 -10.38 13.38 -20.66
CA SER A 848 -9.66 13.10 -21.91
C SER A 848 -10.03 11.72 -22.45
N VAL A 849 -10.30 11.63 -23.76
CA VAL A 849 -10.56 10.37 -24.45
C VAL A 849 -9.45 10.08 -25.48
N TYR A 850 -8.87 8.89 -25.40
CA TYR A 850 -7.91 8.38 -26.37
C TYR A 850 -8.44 7.08 -26.98
N TYR A 851 -8.35 6.94 -28.30
CA TYR A 851 -8.77 5.71 -28.99
C TYR A 851 -7.57 5.02 -29.64
N TYR A 852 -7.48 3.70 -29.54
CA TYR A 852 -6.48 2.90 -30.25
C TYR A 852 -7.06 1.71 -31.03
N GLU A 853 -6.25 1.17 -31.94
CA GLU A 853 -6.48 -0.13 -32.55
C GLU A 853 -5.16 -0.89 -32.62
N PHE A 854 -5.08 -2.10 -32.06
CA PHE A 854 -3.91 -2.97 -32.21
C PHE A 854 -3.89 -3.57 -33.62
N ASN A 855 -2.85 -3.22 -34.38
CA ASN A 855 -2.56 -3.81 -35.69
C ASN A 855 -1.26 -4.64 -35.68
N ARG A 856 -0.74 -4.94 -34.49
CA ARG A 856 0.31 -5.92 -34.25
C ARG A 856 -0.01 -6.66 -32.96
N THR A 857 -0.19 -7.96 -33.04
CA THR A 857 -0.61 -8.80 -31.92
C THR A 857 0.32 -10.00 -31.75
N TYR A 858 0.34 -10.57 -30.56
CA TYR A 858 1.00 -11.81 -30.23
C TYR A 858 -0.01 -12.67 -29.50
N GLN A 859 -0.50 -13.73 -30.15
CA GLN A 859 -1.66 -14.45 -29.67
C GLN A 859 -1.33 -15.25 -28.40
N LEU A 860 -2.29 -15.31 -27.47
CA LEU A 860 -2.14 -16.12 -26.27
C LEU A 860 -2.02 -17.61 -26.61
N THR A 861 -1.20 -18.32 -25.84
CA THR A 861 -1.03 -19.76 -26.07
C THR A 861 -2.35 -20.50 -25.88
N GLY A 862 -2.84 -21.15 -26.94
CA GLY A 862 -4.06 -21.97 -26.89
C GLY A 862 -5.38 -21.21 -27.00
N TYR A 863 -5.36 -19.88 -27.21
CA TYR A 863 -6.56 -19.09 -27.47
C TYR A 863 -6.31 -17.96 -28.49
N PRO A 864 -7.17 -17.79 -29.52
CA PRO A 864 -8.17 -18.75 -29.94
C PRO A 864 -7.47 -19.95 -30.59
N LYS A 865 -8.16 -21.09 -30.64
CA LYS A 865 -7.66 -22.28 -31.35
C LYS A 865 -7.88 -22.12 -32.86
N LEU A 866 -7.27 -21.09 -33.44
CA LEU A 866 -7.39 -20.72 -34.85
C LEU A 866 -6.00 -20.36 -35.40
N ASP A 867 -5.56 -21.08 -36.43
CA ASP A 867 -4.24 -20.89 -37.04
C ASP A 867 -4.11 -19.58 -37.85
N VAL A 868 -5.19 -18.79 -37.94
CA VAL A 868 -5.25 -17.53 -38.71
C VAL A 868 -4.83 -16.30 -37.89
N CYS A 869 -4.71 -16.46 -36.57
CA CYS A 869 -4.37 -15.38 -35.64
C CYS A 869 -2.86 -15.20 -35.43
N GLU A 870 -2.06 -16.07 -36.05
CA GLU A 870 -0.60 -16.02 -36.03
C GLU A 870 -0.06 -15.58 -37.40
N PRO A 871 1.05 -14.84 -37.44
CA PRO A 871 1.68 -14.49 -38.70
C PRO A 871 2.15 -15.73 -39.48
N PRO A 872 2.09 -15.69 -40.82
CA PRO A 872 2.45 -16.83 -41.65
C PRO A 872 3.93 -17.19 -41.48
N LYS A 873 4.20 -18.49 -41.32
CA LYS A 873 5.56 -19.02 -41.17
C LYS A 873 6.18 -19.32 -42.53
N SER A 874 7.46 -19.03 -42.66
CA SER A 874 8.26 -19.38 -43.83
C SER A 874 9.63 -19.90 -43.42
N ALA A 875 10.44 -20.38 -44.38
CA ALA A 875 11.82 -20.80 -44.09
C ALA A 875 12.68 -19.64 -43.56
N LEU A 876 12.39 -18.40 -43.96
CA LEU A 876 13.08 -17.19 -43.49
C LEU A 876 12.50 -16.69 -42.16
N HIS A 877 11.21 -16.93 -41.92
CA HIS A 877 10.49 -16.50 -40.72
C HIS A 877 9.83 -17.71 -40.03
N PRO A 878 10.63 -18.59 -39.38
CA PRO A 878 10.10 -19.81 -38.75
C PRO A 878 9.17 -19.53 -37.57
N LEU A 879 9.28 -18.33 -36.98
CA LEU A 879 8.42 -17.84 -35.90
C LEU A 879 7.18 -17.08 -36.41
N GLY A 880 7.03 -16.98 -37.73
CA GLY A 880 6.02 -16.16 -38.40
C GLY A 880 6.56 -14.78 -38.74
N ASP A 881 6.14 -14.23 -39.88
CA ASP A 881 6.49 -12.88 -40.33
C ASP A 881 5.38 -11.88 -39.97
N PRO A 882 5.57 -11.01 -38.94
CA PRO A 882 4.55 -10.04 -38.55
C PRO A 882 4.32 -8.92 -39.58
N THR A 883 5.15 -8.81 -40.62
CA THR A 883 4.96 -7.84 -41.72
C THR A 883 3.97 -8.34 -42.78
N GLU A 884 3.74 -9.64 -42.82
CA GLU A 884 2.72 -10.27 -43.66
C GLU A 884 1.33 -10.17 -43.01
N GLU A 885 0.29 -10.31 -43.83
CA GLU A 885 -1.09 -10.19 -43.38
C GLU A 885 -1.55 -11.42 -42.58
N TYR A 886 -2.13 -11.18 -41.40
CA TYR A 886 -2.76 -12.18 -40.52
C TYR A 886 -3.82 -11.50 -39.65
N PHE A 887 -4.74 -12.26 -39.06
CA PHE A 887 -5.80 -11.67 -38.23
C PHE A 887 -5.26 -11.25 -36.86
N LYS A 888 -5.49 -10.00 -36.50
CA LYS A 888 -5.14 -9.43 -35.19
C LYS A 888 -6.27 -9.76 -34.22
N CYS A 889 -6.28 -11.01 -33.77
CA CYS A 889 -7.38 -11.58 -33.01
C CYS A 889 -7.44 -11.09 -31.56
N HIS A 890 -8.58 -11.34 -30.94
CA HIS A 890 -8.88 -11.03 -29.55
C HIS A 890 -7.83 -11.55 -28.57
N SER A 891 -7.49 -10.72 -27.57
CA SER A 891 -6.50 -10.98 -26.52
C SER A 891 -5.03 -10.97 -26.97
N GLY A 892 -4.75 -10.77 -28.27
CA GLY A 892 -3.39 -10.73 -28.80
C GLY A 892 -2.56 -9.50 -28.37
N GLU A 893 -3.14 -8.56 -27.64
CA GLU A 893 -2.48 -7.39 -27.07
C GLU A 893 -1.88 -7.62 -25.67
N LEU A 894 -2.30 -8.67 -24.97
CA LEU A 894 -2.05 -8.81 -23.53
C LEU A 894 -0.56 -9.00 -23.18
N TYR A 895 0.18 -9.81 -23.92
CA TYR A 895 1.62 -9.96 -23.69
C TYR A 895 2.37 -8.64 -23.86
N TYR A 896 1.96 -7.80 -24.83
CA TYR A 896 2.57 -6.49 -25.02
C TYR A 896 2.21 -5.53 -23.91
N LEU A 897 0.95 -5.51 -23.48
CA LEU A 897 0.45 -4.62 -22.43
C LEU A 897 1.16 -4.84 -21.09
N PHE A 898 1.33 -6.10 -20.69
CA PHE A 898 1.98 -6.46 -19.43
C PHE A 898 3.50 -6.55 -19.53
N GLY A 899 4.02 -6.64 -20.76
CA GLY A 899 5.44 -6.74 -21.03
C GLY A 899 5.99 -8.15 -20.81
N ASN A 900 5.20 -9.19 -21.09
CA ASN A 900 5.46 -10.56 -20.66
C ASN A 900 5.99 -11.53 -21.73
N LEU A 901 6.21 -11.12 -22.99
CA LEU A 901 6.73 -12.04 -24.02
C LEU A 901 7.97 -12.83 -23.56
N ALA A 902 9.01 -12.12 -23.12
CA ALA A 902 10.24 -12.76 -22.64
C ALA A 902 10.05 -13.50 -21.31
N ARG A 903 9.08 -13.11 -20.48
CA ARG A 903 8.78 -13.78 -19.19
C ARG A 903 8.18 -15.17 -19.43
N GLU A 904 7.30 -15.28 -20.41
CA GLU A 904 6.67 -16.53 -20.86
C GLU A 904 7.58 -17.36 -21.78
N GLY A 905 8.86 -16.99 -21.90
CA GLY A 905 9.80 -17.69 -22.79
C GLY A 905 9.41 -17.65 -24.27
N LEU A 906 8.51 -16.74 -24.67
CA LEU A 906 8.06 -16.61 -26.04
C LEU A 906 9.14 -15.93 -26.89
N PRO A 907 9.40 -16.44 -28.10
CA PRO A 907 10.43 -15.88 -28.95
C PRO A 907 9.95 -14.59 -29.63
N MET A 908 10.86 -13.63 -29.77
CA MET A 908 10.64 -12.45 -30.61
C MET A 908 10.61 -12.91 -32.08
N ARG A 909 9.56 -12.52 -32.82
CA ARG A 909 9.35 -12.93 -34.22
C ARG A 909 10.18 -12.11 -35.19
N ASP A 910 10.49 -10.87 -34.82
CA ASP A 910 11.36 -9.94 -35.54
C ASP A 910 12.05 -8.97 -34.56
N ASP A 911 12.83 -8.03 -35.09
CA ASP A 911 13.52 -6.99 -34.31
C ASP A 911 12.59 -5.92 -33.72
N TYR A 912 11.29 -5.96 -34.03
CA TYR A 912 10.30 -4.95 -33.67
C TYR A 912 9.37 -5.39 -32.52
N ASP A 913 9.26 -6.68 -32.21
CA ASP A 913 8.45 -7.16 -31.07
C ASP A 913 8.85 -6.49 -29.75
N LEU A 914 10.15 -6.42 -29.45
CA LEU A 914 10.63 -5.82 -28.20
C LEU A 914 10.45 -4.28 -28.17
N PRO A 915 10.88 -3.50 -29.18
CA PRO A 915 10.58 -2.07 -29.23
C PRO A 915 9.09 -1.74 -29.17
N PHE A 916 8.25 -2.52 -29.85
CA PHE A 916 6.80 -2.36 -29.82
C PHE A 916 6.23 -2.63 -28.44
N GLN A 917 6.62 -3.73 -27.79
CA GLN A 917 6.25 -4.02 -26.40
C GLN A 917 6.61 -2.86 -25.47
N GLN A 918 7.83 -2.35 -25.58
CA GLN A 918 8.31 -1.24 -24.77
C GLN A 918 7.45 0.01 -24.96
N PHE A 919 7.12 0.35 -26.21
CA PHE A 919 6.25 1.48 -26.53
C PHE A 919 4.84 1.31 -25.97
N VAL A 920 4.25 0.12 -26.07
CA VAL A 920 2.92 -0.18 -25.52
C VAL A 920 2.92 -0.04 -23.99
N VAL A 921 3.84 -0.70 -23.29
CA VAL A 921 3.95 -0.62 -21.82
C VAL A 921 4.14 0.83 -21.37
N ASP A 922 5.04 1.56 -22.01
CA ASP A 922 5.37 2.93 -21.63
C ASP A 922 4.17 3.87 -21.86
N SER A 923 3.45 3.70 -22.98
CA SER A 923 2.30 4.53 -23.34
C SER A 923 1.09 4.27 -22.43
N PHE A 924 0.71 2.99 -22.23
CA PHE A 924 -0.43 2.64 -21.39
C PHE A 924 -0.21 3.01 -19.93
N SER A 925 1.00 2.80 -19.43
CA SER A 925 1.35 3.23 -18.07
C SER A 925 1.49 4.74 -17.95
N SER A 926 1.87 5.46 -19.02
CA SER A 926 1.82 6.93 -19.02
C SER A 926 0.40 7.42 -18.82
N PHE A 927 -0.58 6.80 -19.48
CA PHE A 927 -1.98 7.12 -19.25
C PHE A 927 -2.39 6.89 -17.79
N ALA A 928 -1.93 5.81 -17.14
CA ALA A 928 -2.16 5.64 -15.71
C ALA A 928 -1.46 6.71 -14.83
N ARG A 929 -0.28 7.20 -15.25
CA ARG A 929 0.48 8.21 -14.48
C ARG A 929 -0.05 9.63 -14.63
N THR A 930 -0.49 10.00 -15.82
CA THR A 930 -0.74 11.40 -16.20
C THR A 930 -2.05 11.62 -16.95
N TYR A 931 -2.84 10.56 -17.17
CA TYR A 931 -4.03 10.56 -18.02
C TYR A 931 -3.75 10.92 -19.49
N ASN A 932 -2.48 10.78 -19.89
CA ASN A 932 -2.00 11.03 -21.23
C ASN A 932 -1.08 9.87 -21.65
N PRO A 933 -1.38 9.14 -22.74
CA PRO A 933 -0.60 7.99 -23.17
C PRO A 933 0.76 8.36 -23.77
N ASN A 934 1.14 9.64 -23.79
CA ASN A 934 2.47 10.09 -24.21
C ASN A 934 3.38 10.27 -22.97
N PRO A 935 4.36 9.37 -22.75
CA PRO A 935 5.32 9.53 -21.67
C PRO A 935 6.09 10.85 -21.75
N ASP A 936 6.36 11.46 -20.60
CA ASP A 936 7.22 12.63 -20.50
C ASP A 936 8.63 12.33 -21.03
N LEU A 937 9.19 13.21 -21.86
CA LEU A 937 10.50 12.99 -22.46
C LEU A 937 11.62 12.95 -21.41
N ALA A 938 11.54 13.76 -20.36
CA ALA A 938 12.53 13.74 -19.29
C ALA A 938 12.43 12.45 -18.45
N TYR A 939 11.23 11.88 -18.28
CA TYR A 939 11.04 10.54 -17.73
C TYR A 939 11.75 9.49 -18.59
N LEU A 940 11.47 9.46 -19.90
CA LEU A 940 12.08 8.48 -20.81
C LEU A 940 13.62 8.58 -20.82
N GLN A 941 14.16 9.80 -20.86
CA GLN A 941 15.59 10.05 -20.78
C GLN A 941 16.20 9.57 -19.45
N ALA A 942 15.55 9.89 -18.33
CA ALA A 942 16.00 9.47 -17.01
C ALA A 942 16.00 7.95 -16.83
N ARG A 943 15.06 7.25 -17.48
CA ARG A 943 14.95 5.78 -17.48
C ARG A 943 15.80 5.10 -18.55
N GLY A 944 16.36 5.84 -19.51
CA GLY A 944 17.08 5.30 -20.66
C GLY A 944 16.18 4.60 -21.68
N TYR A 945 14.90 4.97 -21.78
CA TYR A 945 13.91 4.35 -22.67
C TYR A 945 13.98 4.96 -24.08
N THR A 946 15.03 4.59 -24.81
CA THR A 946 15.39 5.17 -26.12
C THR A 946 14.46 4.75 -27.26
N ASN A 947 13.94 3.52 -27.25
CA ASN A 947 13.02 3.04 -28.29
C ASN A 947 11.71 3.85 -28.30
N THR A 948 11.11 4.07 -27.12
CA THR A 948 9.87 4.84 -26.97
C THR A 948 10.08 6.33 -27.29
N SER A 949 11.19 6.93 -26.85
CA SER A 949 11.48 8.33 -27.19
C SER A 949 11.69 8.52 -28.69
N ARG A 950 12.43 7.63 -29.34
CA ARG A 950 12.62 7.65 -30.80
C ARG A 950 11.29 7.49 -31.54
N GLU A 951 10.42 6.60 -31.09
CA GLU A 951 9.11 6.37 -31.70
C GLU A 951 8.24 7.64 -31.64
N LEU A 952 8.19 8.33 -30.48
CA LEU A 952 7.45 9.58 -30.33
C LEU A 952 8.06 10.73 -31.15
N GLU A 953 9.39 10.80 -31.25
CA GLU A 953 10.09 11.82 -32.05
C GLU A 953 9.88 11.63 -33.55
N GLN A 954 9.88 10.39 -34.04
CA GLN A 954 9.80 10.08 -35.47
C GLN A 954 8.35 9.98 -35.98
N ASN A 955 7.45 9.40 -35.19
CA ASN A 955 6.08 9.07 -35.59
C ASN A 955 5.02 9.90 -34.86
N GLY A 956 5.47 10.89 -34.08
CA GLY A 956 4.63 11.88 -33.41
C GLY A 956 3.90 11.34 -32.17
N VAL A 957 3.38 12.27 -31.38
CA VAL A 957 2.59 11.99 -30.17
C VAL A 957 1.17 11.52 -30.52
N TRP A 958 0.60 10.69 -29.64
CA TRP A 958 -0.80 10.27 -29.68
C TRP A 958 -1.71 11.41 -29.21
N LYS A 959 -2.47 12.01 -30.11
CA LYS A 959 -3.37 13.11 -29.76
C LYS A 959 -4.68 12.59 -29.15
N PRO A 960 -5.27 13.29 -28.17
CA PRO A 960 -6.60 12.96 -27.70
C PRO A 960 -7.63 13.11 -28.83
N ALA A 961 -8.65 12.27 -28.81
CA ALA A 961 -9.83 12.45 -29.64
C ALA A 961 -10.61 13.68 -29.16
N THR A 962 -11.18 14.42 -30.11
CA THR A 962 -11.98 15.62 -29.85
C THR A 962 -13.24 15.56 -30.70
N LYS A 963 -14.28 16.32 -30.32
CA LYS A 963 -15.54 16.37 -31.07
C LYS A 963 -15.36 16.66 -32.57
N ASP A 964 -14.44 17.57 -32.90
CA ASP A 964 -14.17 17.98 -34.29
C ASP A 964 -13.13 17.09 -35.01
N ARG A 965 -12.39 16.29 -34.25
CA ARG A 965 -11.33 15.42 -34.77
C ARG A 965 -11.26 14.14 -33.94
N ILE A 966 -12.03 13.15 -34.39
CA ILE A 966 -12.06 11.82 -33.78
C ILE A 966 -11.07 10.93 -34.54
N THR A 967 -9.97 10.63 -33.87
CA THR A 967 -8.85 9.86 -34.42
C THR A 967 -8.49 8.72 -33.48
N LYS A 968 -7.93 7.66 -34.04
CA LYS A 968 -7.33 6.54 -33.33
C LYS A 968 -5.83 6.48 -33.56
N ARG A 969 -5.10 5.93 -32.58
CA ARG A 969 -3.72 5.48 -32.75
C ARG A 969 -3.72 4.03 -33.20
N ILE A 970 -3.12 3.75 -34.35
CA ILE A 970 -2.85 2.38 -34.79
C ILE A 970 -1.57 1.91 -34.09
N LEU A 971 -1.72 0.94 -33.20
CA LEU A 971 -0.64 0.33 -32.45
C LEU A 971 -0.03 -0.80 -33.29
N GLN A 972 1.00 -0.43 -34.05
CA GLN A 972 1.90 -1.28 -34.81
C GLN A 972 3.31 -0.66 -34.72
N TRP A 973 4.29 -1.21 -35.45
CA TRP A 973 5.64 -0.64 -35.48
C TRP A 973 6.08 -0.26 -36.91
N PRO A 974 6.34 1.03 -37.20
CA PRO A 974 6.05 2.20 -36.36
C PRO A 974 4.53 2.48 -36.24
N SER A 975 4.12 3.14 -35.17
CA SER A 975 2.72 3.49 -34.91
C SER A 975 2.29 4.71 -35.72
N SER A 976 0.99 4.85 -35.97
CA SER A 976 0.45 5.94 -36.79
C SER A 976 -0.91 6.44 -36.27
N GLU A 977 -1.30 7.66 -36.66
CA GLU A 977 -2.62 8.23 -36.37
C GLU A 977 -3.52 8.07 -37.60
N SER A 978 -4.78 7.68 -37.38
CA SER A 978 -5.76 7.44 -38.44
C SER A 978 -7.14 7.92 -37.98
N PRO A 979 -8.02 8.40 -38.89
CA PRO A 979 -9.42 8.61 -38.53
C PRO A 979 -10.10 7.30 -38.14
N PHE A 980 -11.29 7.44 -37.56
CA PHE A 980 -12.23 6.34 -37.42
C PHE A 980 -12.59 5.73 -38.79
N ILE A 981 -12.80 4.41 -38.80
CA ILE A 981 -13.06 3.62 -40.00
C ILE A 981 -14.41 2.91 -39.86
N GLU A 982 -14.92 2.34 -40.95
CA GLU A 982 -16.14 1.53 -40.94
C GLU A 982 -17.40 2.29 -40.52
N ILE A 983 -17.45 3.61 -40.74
CA ILE A 983 -18.59 4.46 -40.32
C ILE A 983 -19.90 4.04 -41.00
N GLU A 984 -19.88 3.79 -42.31
CA GLU A 984 -21.07 3.35 -43.06
C GLU A 984 -21.48 1.91 -42.71
N GLN A 985 -20.49 1.04 -42.45
CA GLN A 985 -20.70 -0.32 -41.96
C GLN A 985 -21.41 -0.29 -40.61
N CYS A 986 -20.90 0.51 -39.66
CA CYS A 986 -21.52 0.70 -38.36
C CYS A 986 -22.96 1.20 -38.47
N LYS A 987 -23.23 2.17 -39.35
CA LYS A 987 -24.59 2.63 -39.64
C LYS A 987 -25.47 1.51 -40.23
N GLY A 988 -24.95 0.72 -41.16
CA GLY A 988 -25.66 -0.41 -41.75
C GLY A 988 -25.97 -1.53 -40.77
N LEU A 989 -25.17 -1.67 -39.71
CA LEU A 989 -25.43 -2.59 -38.59
C LEU A 989 -26.37 -2.02 -37.52
N GLY A 990 -26.88 -0.80 -37.70
CA GLY A 990 -27.74 -0.12 -36.71
C GLY A 990 -26.97 0.44 -35.51
N LEU A 991 -25.65 0.60 -35.62
CA LEU A 991 -24.76 1.11 -34.58
C LEU A 991 -23.99 2.37 -35.05
N PRO A 992 -24.67 3.43 -35.54
CA PRO A 992 -23.99 4.63 -36.04
C PRO A 992 -23.22 5.36 -34.92
N LEU A 993 -22.37 6.33 -35.28
CA LEU A 993 -21.60 7.10 -34.29
C LEU A 993 -22.50 7.77 -33.23
N ASP A 994 -23.67 8.24 -33.63
CA ASP A 994 -24.67 8.86 -32.77
C ASP A 994 -25.63 7.84 -32.11
N TYR A 995 -25.28 6.55 -32.08
CA TYR A 995 -26.10 5.48 -31.49
C TYR A 995 -26.64 5.83 -30.08
N TYR A 996 -25.80 6.41 -29.21
CA TYR A 996 -26.22 6.83 -27.85
C TYR A 996 -26.89 8.22 -27.80
N ASN A 997 -26.88 8.99 -28.90
CA ASN A 997 -27.44 10.34 -28.96
C ASN A 997 -28.78 10.41 -29.74
N GLY A 998 -29.07 9.38 -30.55
CA GLY A 998 -30.27 9.29 -31.37
C GLY A 998 -31.51 8.77 -30.62
N ALA A 999 -32.64 8.70 -31.32
CA ALA A 999 -33.97 8.30 -30.81
C ALA A 999 -34.08 6.85 -30.29
N HIS A 1000 -32.97 6.15 -30.07
CA HIS A 1000 -32.92 4.93 -29.26
C HIS A 1000 -32.86 5.22 -27.75
N SER A 1001 -32.71 6.49 -27.35
CA SER A 1001 -32.69 6.96 -25.95
C SER A 1001 -34.08 7.31 -25.37
N THR A 1002 -35.17 6.81 -25.95
CA THR A 1002 -36.56 7.06 -25.46
C THR A 1002 -37.19 5.82 -24.87
#